data_AF-A0A8H8NYG7-F1
#
_entry.id   AF-A0A8H8NYG7-F1
#
_cell.length_a   1.000
_cell.length_b   1.000
_cell.length_c   1.000
_cell.angle_alpha   90.00
_cell.angle_beta   90.00
_cell.angle_gamma   90.00
#
_symmetry.space_group_name_H-M   'P 1'
#
loop_
_entity.id
_entity.type
_entity.pdbx_description
1 polymer ?
#
loop_
_entity_poly.entity_id
_entity_poly.type
_entity_poly.pdbx_seq_one_letter_code
_entity_poly.pdbx_strand_id
1 'polypeptide(L)'
;MIQDPWWGRIGYDKTIDPKTINIYGTTNSPFWMCFSPPGISGPKGPGVSIYVRRDIPGLLAQYSDSLPPHPDVLAVDVIYNGSLTTLVNVYIHGDNKRYEEALNHLICHPYPSSHPIVIAGDFNAHHPNWALEGSKWVDNHPNPNARLLDNWISENDFHIFNDLTMPTCIGRRGQSDSIIDLTLLNSATVDAFEDFEWTCKAEGAMGLDHNIILWTISLHIHADGTTDTKPPPNFVIDLEIEDDWTSCFDFLLSLAHLPLDPKTPADLESMANGILQAMTQATQDTMPQKKQGKRGSQLPWWSSKCSKALRELKHPSDSRSRDVRRAALRGAIRRACKSHANKVCKAATVGNIFRYTNWYKGKRWAPLPPICFGGGLVTQPQQKAIALTDKFFPKATLAKVLLEPIGIPLSPQRPWHSITKEEVEAALADLSNTSAPGAFGTNYQLLKWAFSLNPVPILALYNGCLTLGYHPTCLCNAVIAVIPKPNCNNMSNPKSYRPISLLETLSKCLEKVITQRLIYESGKFNLIPHLQFGGRDMTSCINAGLCLTHNVKAQWALGKHVSLLTMDVSGYFNNIDHARLVYTLRRLGFAHKICQWLISYLHERTAQPKIDNTLCNLINLLAVGIPQGSPLSPILSSIYSIPLLRAIQDPQVHTYAYVDNFSILAFSHSHSANAQILKEIALLANETLQLLGLEFELPKSNLIHFISQKQQPSNAKVKIPLEHGALNITPKVVVQWLGFYLDQKLNFQEHIRYMANKANAVLAGLQMLANTVRGMTMRHARILFISCVQPILTFGLLLWFHGKLQKSLSNPIQKAQNAGIQWLTGAFKTTPTTALHHLASIPPIHIYLHRLNTNAATKFRALPKLAKVSRRLPPSWDTHNPSLPYPPKPKSNTTITPSPITRLAALSHPDAKFQTPYLNPPWRPDNPFPGRLVCAFPPGGSLKNCQEKIAENANRLINALAHKGTLVGFSDSLKESEVAKFSGGIGPCANIFDAKMLALALIAQRCVRFARSHNIQKIHVFLDNLAAVRIINRTKPHPAQYASILFRKEVHAFLRDNPRRTFVVQWIPGHSKIDGNKRANRLANEGLNLRPTAFFNPTSTPHSKTVRKHIPRPLSLKLHPIFNNPSLPCSVSSCLVHVMTGHGWFGEYKDRMPFIEGSHKCPCGKQVQSVPHLLFLCPLSEDSRKNLTNVAPDLNPLTLFGSTKGLEADTAPPSPV
;
A
#
# COMPACT_ATOMS: atom_id res chain seq x y z
N MET A 1 -53.53 7.32 -43.69
CA MET A 1 -54.64 6.72 -42.93
C MET A 1 -54.11 6.16 -41.62
N ILE A 2 -54.22 6.93 -40.54
CA ILE A 2 -54.53 6.40 -39.21
C ILE A 2 -55.72 7.26 -38.77
N GLN A 3 -56.85 6.59 -38.62
CA GLN A 3 -58.17 7.12 -38.30
C GLN A 3 -58.19 7.81 -36.94
N ASP A 4 -59.22 8.63 -36.72
CA ASP A 4 -59.50 9.47 -35.55
C ASP A 4 -58.88 9.02 -34.21
N PRO A 5 -58.38 9.97 -33.39
CA PRO A 5 -58.03 9.66 -32.01
C PRO A 5 -59.27 9.17 -31.26
N TRP A 6 -59.07 8.11 -30.47
CA TRP A 6 -60.06 7.27 -29.81
C TRP A 6 -60.61 7.92 -28.53
N TRP A 7 -60.72 9.23 -28.53
CA TRP A 7 -61.41 10.04 -27.53
C TRP A 7 -62.33 11.03 -28.24
N GLY A 8 -63.63 10.99 -27.93
CA GLY A 8 -64.55 12.03 -28.38
C GLY A 8 -64.22 13.40 -27.76
N ARG A 9 -64.91 14.47 -28.20
CA ARG A 9 -64.81 15.78 -27.53
C ARG A 9 -65.08 15.65 -26.03
N ILE A 10 -64.12 16.09 -25.21
CA ILE A 10 -64.31 16.30 -23.77
C ILE A 10 -65.45 17.32 -23.62
N GLY A 11 -66.49 16.99 -22.84
CA GLY A 11 -67.60 17.91 -22.55
C GLY A 11 -69.01 17.56 -23.06
N TYR A 12 -69.30 16.35 -23.55
CA TYR A 12 -70.65 15.95 -23.96
C TYR A 12 -71.21 14.78 -23.13
N ASP A 13 -72.45 14.92 -22.66
CA ASP A 13 -73.20 13.88 -21.94
C ASP A 13 -73.58 12.73 -22.89
N LYS A 14 -73.33 11.48 -22.46
CA LYS A 14 -73.96 10.29 -23.05
C LYS A 14 -74.82 9.60 -21.98
N THR A 15 -76.13 9.65 -22.16
CA THR A 15 -77.10 8.92 -21.34
C THR A 15 -77.00 7.41 -21.61
N ILE A 16 -76.66 6.63 -20.59
CA ILE A 16 -76.68 5.15 -20.66
C ILE A 16 -77.90 4.57 -19.91
N ASP A 17 -78.57 5.33 -19.03
CA ASP A 17 -79.77 4.91 -18.31
C ASP A 17 -80.66 6.13 -17.94
N PRO A 18 -81.99 6.11 -18.16
CA PRO A 18 -82.89 7.20 -17.77
C PRO A 18 -83.01 7.48 -16.26
N LYS A 19 -82.49 6.64 -15.35
CA LYS A 19 -82.78 6.80 -13.92
C LYS A 19 -81.63 6.94 -12.94
N THR A 20 -80.36 6.73 -13.28
CA THR A 20 -79.27 7.02 -12.33
C THR A 20 -77.90 7.18 -13.00
N ILE A 21 -77.31 8.37 -12.83
CA ILE A 21 -75.90 8.78 -13.06
C ILE A 21 -75.53 9.21 -14.50
N ASN A 22 -75.32 10.52 -14.68
CA ASN A 22 -74.59 11.09 -15.81
C ASN A 22 -73.08 11.06 -15.52
N ILE A 23 -72.28 10.44 -16.40
CA ILE A 23 -70.81 10.44 -16.31
C ILE A 23 -70.25 11.32 -17.43
N TYR A 24 -69.43 12.30 -17.04
CA TYR A 24 -68.72 13.21 -17.94
C TYR A 24 -67.39 12.56 -18.41
N GLY A 25 -67.19 12.38 -19.73
CA GLY A 25 -65.88 12.07 -20.34
C GLY A 25 -65.42 10.60 -20.37
N THR A 26 -65.48 9.99 -21.57
CA THR A 26 -64.95 8.70 -22.08
C THR A 26 -64.70 7.53 -21.12
N THR A 27 -65.58 6.52 -21.19
CA THR A 27 -65.40 5.17 -20.62
C THR A 27 -64.69 4.18 -21.58
N ASN A 28 -63.78 3.39 -21.00
CA ASN A 28 -63.28 2.06 -21.42
C ASN A 28 -62.55 1.94 -22.79
N SER A 29 -61.28 2.36 -22.82
CA SER A 29 -60.29 1.67 -23.66
C SER A 29 -59.79 0.43 -22.90
N PRO A 30 -59.72 -0.77 -23.53
CA PRO A 30 -59.15 -1.95 -22.86
C PRO A 30 -57.68 -1.75 -22.47
N PHE A 31 -56.99 -0.78 -23.09
CA PHE A 31 -55.57 -0.54 -22.90
C PHE A 31 -55.25 0.63 -21.95
N TRP A 32 -56.23 1.40 -21.47
CA TRP A 32 -55.97 2.61 -20.65
C TRP A 32 -56.93 2.76 -19.45
N MET A 33 -56.38 3.17 -18.31
CA MET A 33 -57.08 3.68 -17.13
C MET A 33 -57.17 5.19 -17.22
N CYS A 34 -58.36 5.75 -17.09
CA CYS A 34 -58.58 7.19 -16.97
C CYS A 34 -58.87 7.53 -15.52
N PHE A 35 -58.12 8.49 -14.97
CA PHE A 35 -58.37 9.13 -13.68
C PHE A 35 -58.90 10.54 -13.94
N SER A 36 -60.06 10.84 -13.37
CA SER A 36 -60.67 12.17 -13.40
C SER A 36 -61.16 12.50 -11.98
N PRO A 37 -61.17 13.78 -11.58
CA PRO A 37 -61.57 14.15 -10.22
C PRO A 37 -62.99 13.63 -9.87
N PRO A 38 -63.14 12.81 -8.81
CA PRO A 38 -64.43 12.21 -8.46
C PRO A 38 -65.44 13.25 -7.95
N GLY A 39 -66.72 13.08 -8.33
CA GLY A 39 -67.85 13.83 -7.76
C GLY A 39 -68.23 15.14 -8.47
N ILE A 40 -67.67 15.43 -9.65
CA ILE A 40 -67.95 16.66 -10.39
C ILE A 40 -68.94 16.40 -11.54
N SER A 41 -70.18 16.84 -11.37
CA SER A 41 -71.21 16.83 -12.42
C SER A 41 -71.76 18.25 -12.60
N GLY A 42 -71.32 18.92 -13.66
CA GLY A 42 -71.76 20.26 -14.04
C GLY A 42 -71.28 20.64 -15.44
N PRO A 43 -71.85 21.70 -16.06
CA PRO A 43 -71.63 22.02 -17.48
C PRO A 43 -70.18 22.41 -17.85
N LYS A 44 -69.28 22.58 -16.86
CA LYS A 44 -67.88 22.90 -17.08
C LYS A 44 -66.92 21.69 -17.01
N GLY A 45 -67.37 20.52 -16.54
CA GLY A 45 -66.55 19.31 -16.43
C GLY A 45 -65.28 19.43 -15.55
N PRO A 46 -64.49 18.34 -15.41
CA PRO A 46 -63.15 18.41 -14.84
C PRO A 46 -62.17 19.07 -15.81
N GLY A 47 -61.29 19.93 -15.30
CA GLY A 47 -60.25 20.62 -16.09
C GLY A 47 -59.01 19.76 -16.35
N VAL A 48 -58.81 18.70 -15.56
CA VAL A 48 -57.66 17.78 -15.67
C VAL A 48 -58.11 16.32 -15.71
N SER A 49 -57.36 15.51 -16.45
CA SER A 49 -57.46 14.04 -16.48
C SER A 49 -56.08 13.42 -16.63
N ILE A 50 -55.87 12.23 -16.07
CA ILE A 50 -54.63 11.44 -16.22
C ILE A 50 -54.97 10.09 -16.84
N TYR A 51 -54.25 9.71 -17.90
CA TYR A 51 -54.40 8.41 -18.56
C TYR A 51 -53.18 7.53 -18.33
N VAL A 52 -53.38 6.31 -17.83
CA VAL A 52 -52.32 5.33 -17.52
C VAL A 52 -52.55 4.04 -18.31
N ARG A 53 -51.51 3.47 -18.93
CA ARG A 53 -51.63 2.28 -19.78
C ARG A 53 -51.82 0.99 -18.93
N ARG A 54 -52.81 0.15 -19.28
CA ARG A 54 -53.18 -1.11 -18.58
C ARG A 54 -52.32 -2.31 -18.95
N ASP A 55 -51.73 -2.31 -20.14
CA ASP A 55 -50.99 -3.43 -20.71
C ASP A 55 -49.51 -3.46 -20.26
N ILE A 56 -49.13 -2.63 -19.28
CA ILE A 56 -47.78 -2.63 -18.69
C ILE A 56 -47.78 -3.56 -17.47
N PRO A 57 -47.11 -4.74 -17.52
CA PRO A 57 -47.12 -5.69 -16.42
C PRO A 57 -46.45 -5.12 -15.18
N GLY A 58 -47.13 -5.18 -14.02
CA GLY A 58 -46.62 -4.70 -12.74
C GLY A 58 -46.86 -3.22 -12.45
N LEU A 59 -47.54 -2.50 -13.35
CA LEU A 59 -47.98 -1.11 -13.15
C LEU A 59 -49.36 -1.08 -12.50
N LEU A 60 -49.43 -0.51 -11.30
CA LEU A 60 -50.66 -0.19 -10.59
C LEU A 60 -50.79 1.33 -10.51
N ALA A 61 -52.00 1.84 -10.63
CA ALA A 61 -52.28 3.27 -10.45
C ALA A 61 -53.55 3.45 -9.62
N GLN A 62 -53.55 4.42 -8.72
CA GLN A 62 -54.67 4.77 -7.86
C GLN A 62 -54.70 6.28 -7.61
N TYR A 63 -55.84 6.83 -7.19
CA TYR A 63 -55.88 8.23 -6.72
C TYR A 63 -54.93 8.38 -5.52
N SER A 64 -54.16 9.46 -5.49
CA SER A 64 -53.25 9.70 -4.38
C SER A 64 -54.02 10.17 -3.15
N ASP A 65 -53.70 9.61 -1.98
CA ASP A 65 -54.23 10.09 -0.70
C ASP A 65 -53.59 11.43 -0.28
N SER A 66 -52.50 11.84 -0.94
CA SER A 66 -51.73 13.04 -0.61
C SER A 66 -52.42 14.35 -1.02
N LEU A 67 -53.36 14.31 -1.97
CA LEU A 67 -54.16 15.45 -2.37
C LEU A 67 -55.64 15.09 -2.50
N PRO A 68 -56.55 15.82 -1.81
CA PRO A 68 -57.96 15.61 -2.00
C PRO A 68 -58.42 16.02 -3.42
N PRO A 69 -59.50 15.40 -3.94
CA PRO A 69 -60.02 15.69 -5.28
C PRO A 69 -60.34 17.17 -5.52
N HIS A 70 -59.78 17.76 -6.58
CA HIS A 70 -60.12 19.12 -7.04
C HIS A 70 -60.39 19.13 -8.55
N PRO A 71 -61.34 19.95 -9.05
CA PRO A 71 -61.69 20.00 -10.48
C PRO A 71 -60.52 20.25 -11.43
N ASP A 72 -59.52 20.99 -10.96
CA ASP A 72 -58.41 21.52 -11.75
C ASP A 72 -57.03 21.05 -11.24
N VAL A 73 -56.99 20.19 -10.21
CA VAL A 73 -55.75 19.59 -9.67
C VAL A 73 -56.03 18.12 -9.34
N LEU A 74 -55.30 17.20 -9.96
CA LEU A 74 -55.49 15.77 -9.81
C LEU A 74 -54.17 15.06 -9.51
N ALA A 75 -54.11 14.30 -8.43
CA ALA A 75 -52.96 13.49 -8.05
C ALA A 75 -53.26 11.99 -8.21
N VAL A 76 -52.34 11.26 -8.86
CA VAL A 76 -52.41 9.81 -9.07
C VAL A 76 -51.09 9.20 -8.62
N ASP A 77 -51.19 8.22 -7.73
CA ASP A 77 -50.08 7.39 -7.30
C ASP A 77 -49.89 6.25 -8.30
N VAL A 78 -48.71 6.20 -8.90
CA VAL A 78 -48.29 5.17 -9.83
C VAL A 78 -47.27 4.28 -9.12
N ILE A 79 -47.62 3.01 -8.96
CA ILE A 79 -46.81 2.00 -8.29
C ILE A 79 -46.32 1.02 -9.34
N TYR A 80 -45.00 0.88 -9.48
CA TYR A 80 -44.39 -0.08 -10.38
C TYR A 80 -43.31 -0.87 -9.65
N ASN A 81 -43.43 -2.20 -9.62
CA ASN A 81 -42.50 -3.10 -8.92
C ASN A 81 -42.19 -2.67 -7.47
N GLY A 82 -43.18 -2.12 -6.75
CA GLY A 82 -43.05 -1.67 -5.35
C GLY A 82 -42.54 -0.24 -5.17
N SER A 83 -42.09 0.43 -6.24
CA SER A 83 -41.73 1.85 -6.20
C SER A 83 -42.95 2.75 -6.39
N LEU A 84 -43.17 3.69 -5.48
CA LEU A 84 -44.25 4.68 -5.55
C LEU A 84 -43.75 5.98 -6.21
N THR A 85 -44.52 6.50 -7.17
CA THR A 85 -44.32 7.83 -7.74
C THR A 85 -45.66 8.53 -7.88
N THR A 86 -45.76 9.75 -7.36
CA THR A 86 -47.00 10.54 -7.44
C THR A 86 -46.92 11.50 -8.60
N LEU A 87 -47.91 11.42 -9.50
CA LEU A 87 -48.09 12.33 -10.62
C LEU A 87 -49.22 13.31 -10.30
N VAL A 88 -48.94 14.60 -10.39
CA VAL A 88 -49.92 15.66 -10.13
C VAL A 88 -50.13 16.46 -11.40
N ASN A 89 -51.34 16.40 -11.95
CA ASN A 89 -51.77 17.17 -13.11
C ASN A 89 -52.51 18.43 -12.66
N VAL A 90 -52.14 19.58 -13.23
CA VAL A 90 -52.61 20.91 -12.80
C VAL A 90 -53.13 21.72 -13.99
N TYR A 91 -54.28 22.39 -13.81
CA TYR A 91 -54.84 23.31 -14.80
C TYR A 91 -55.37 24.58 -14.13
N ILE A 92 -54.51 25.57 -13.91
CA ILE A 92 -54.91 26.81 -13.24
C ILE A 92 -55.44 27.80 -14.28
N HIS A 93 -56.77 27.89 -14.43
CA HIS A 93 -57.42 28.76 -15.41
C HIS A 93 -58.77 29.30 -14.90
N GLY A 94 -59.22 30.42 -15.47
CA GLY A 94 -60.56 31.00 -15.24
C GLY A 94 -60.53 32.38 -14.58
N ASP A 95 -61.71 32.86 -14.17
CA ASP A 95 -61.85 34.12 -13.43
C ASP A 95 -61.03 34.09 -12.13
N ASN A 96 -60.62 35.26 -11.61
CA ASN A 96 -59.71 35.39 -10.45
C ASN A 96 -60.04 34.42 -9.29
N LYS A 97 -61.34 34.16 -9.04
CA LYS A 97 -61.79 33.26 -7.98
C LYS A 97 -61.44 31.79 -8.22
N ARG A 98 -61.67 31.24 -9.43
CA ARG A 98 -61.35 29.83 -9.75
C ARG A 98 -59.83 29.62 -9.85
N TYR A 99 -59.13 30.62 -10.37
CA TYR A 99 -57.67 30.65 -10.40
C TYR A 99 -57.08 30.58 -8.98
N GLU A 100 -57.57 31.42 -8.06
CA GLU A 100 -57.12 31.43 -6.66
C GLU A 100 -57.49 30.13 -5.93
N GLU A 101 -58.68 29.57 -6.17
CA GLU A 101 -59.10 28.28 -5.58
C GLU A 101 -58.17 27.13 -5.99
N ALA A 102 -57.85 27.00 -7.28
CA ALA A 102 -56.95 25.96 -7.77
C ALA A 102 -55.51 26.14 -7.29
N LEU A 103 -55.00 27.38 -7.28
CA LEU A 103 -53.65 27.67 -6.79
C LEU A 103 -53.52 27.44 -5.29
N ASN A 104 -54.51 27.86 -4.49
CA ASN A 104 -54.53 27.60 -3.05
C ASN A 104 -54.65 26.10 -2.76
N HIS A 105 -55.42 25.35 -3.56
CA HIS A 105 -55.49 23.90 -3.43
C HIS A 105 -54.13 23.23 -3.67
N LEU A 106 -53.37 23.69 -4.66
CA LEU A 106 -52.02 23.17 -4.90
C LEU A 106 -51.06 23.52 -3.75
N ILE A 107 -51.08 24.76 -3.27
CA ILE A 107 -50.06 25.30 -2.35
C ILE A 107 -50.30 24.88 -0.88
N CYS A 108 -51.56 24.71 -0.46
CA CYS A 108 -51.91 24.46 0.95
C CYS A 108 -51.82 22.99 1.38
N HIS A 109 -51.60 22.04 0.47
CA HIS A 109 -51.49 20.62 0.80
C HIS A 109 -50.03 20.18 0.95
N PRO A 110 -49.71 19.33 1.96
CA PRO A 110 -48.35 18.88 2.19
C PRO A 110 -47.91 17.84 1.15
N TYR A 111 -46.71 18.01 0.59
CA TYR A 111 -46.08 17.04 -0.31
C TYR A 111 -44.99 16.27 0.43
N PRO A 112 -45.04 14.93 0.46
CA PRO A 112 -44.02 14.13 1.13
C PRO A 112 -42.68 14.20 0.38
N SER A 113 -41.59 14.48 1.11
CA SER A 113 -40.23 14.46 0.55
C SER A 113 -39.64 13.05 0.43
N SER A 114 -40.38 12.01 0.85
CA SER A 114 -39.89 10.64 1.01
C SER A 114 -39.95 9.79 -0.25
N HIS A 115 -40.65 10.21 -1.30
CA HIS A 115 -40.72 9.51 -2.58
C HIS A 115 -40.78 10.49 -3.76
N PRO A 116 -40.54 10.03 -5.00
CA PRO A 116 -40.63 10.86 -6.19
C PRO A 116 -42.04 11.45 -6.41
N ILE A 117 -42.09 12.75 -6.69
CA ILE A 117 -43.28 13.51 -7.09
C ILE A 117 -42.97 14.33 -8.35
N VAL A 118 -43.87 14.24 -9.33
CA VAL A 118 -43.85 15.04 -10.56
C VAL A 118 -45.13 15.87 -10.62
N ILE A 119 -45.00 17.19 -10.65
CA ILE A 119 -46.13 18.10 -10.86
C ILE A 119 -45.99 18.68 -12.27
N ALA A 120 -46.98 18.46 -13.12
CA ALA A 120 -46.96 18.97 -14.49
C ALA A 120 -48.33 19.48 -14.90
N GLY A 121 -48.39 20.57 -15.66
CA GLY A 121 -49.65 21.13 -16.08
C GLY A 121 -49.55 22.59 -16.54
N ASP A 122 -50.69 23.18 -16.87
CA ASP A 122 -50.80 24.59 -17.26
C ASP A 122 -51.11 25.45 -16.02
N PHE A 123 -50.19 26.34 -15.67
CA PHE A 123 -50.29 27.21 -14.49
C PHE A 123 -50.78 28.62 -14.83
N ASN A 124 -50.84 28.98 -16.13
CA ASN A 124 -51.14 30.33 -16.60
C ASN A 124 -50.40 31.46 -15.83
N ALA A 125 -49.17 31.19 -15.38
CA ALA A 125 -48.39 32.09 -14.52
C ALA A 125 -47.08 32.52 -15.20
N HIS A 126 -46.83 33.83 -15.25
CA HIS A 126 -45.61 34.40 -15.82
C HIS A 126 -44.68 34.91 -14.71
N HIS A 127 -43.45 34.38 -14.67
CA HIS A 127 -42.41 34.79 -13.71
C HIS A 127 -41.02 34.82 -14.37
N PRO A 128 -40.11 35.73 -13.97
CA PRO A 128 -38.76 35.78 -14.52
C PRO A 128 -37.95 34.48 -14.39
N ASN A 129 -38.20 33.66 -13.36
CA ASN A 129 -37.47 32.40 -13.12
C ASN A 129 -37.76 31.30 -14.16
N TRP A 130 -38.88 31.40 -14.89
CA TRP A 130 -39.23 30.46 -15.95
C TRP A 130 -39.65 31.17 -17.24
N ALA A 131 -39.27 32.44 -17.41
CA ALA A 131 -39.55 33.19 -18.62
C ALA A 131 -38.71 32.66 -19.79
N LEU A 132 -39.31 32.61 -20.98
CA LEU A 132 -38.60 32.30 -22.22
C LEU A 132 -37.47 33.33 -22.45
N GLU A 133 -36.25 32.87 -22.72
CA GLU A 133 -35.08 33.73 -22.89
C GLU A 133 -35.33 34.79 -23.98
N GLY A 134 -35.16 36.07 -23.65
CA GLY A 134 -35.40 37.20 -24.56
C GLY A 134 -36.88 37.64 -24.70
N SER A 135 -37.82 37.02 -23.99
CA SER A 135 -39.22 37.45 -23.97
C SER A 135 -39.45 38.66 -23.05
N LYS A 136 -40.57 39.38 -23.26
CA LYS A 136 -41.00 40.51 -22.40
C LYS A 136 -41.21 40.12 -20.93
N TRP A 137 -41.29 38.83 -20.63
CA TRP A 137 -41.55 38.31 -19.28
C TRP A 137 -40.30 38.22 -18.42
N VAL A 138 -39.10 38.38 -19.01
CA VAL A 138 -37.82 38.41 -18.27
C VAL A 138 -37.69 39.68 -17.43
N ASP A 139 -38.14 40.82 -17.98
CA ASP A 139 -38.01 42.15 -17.36
C ASP A 139 -39.29 42.65 -16.66
N ASN A 140 -40.40 41.91 -16.78
CA ASN A 140 -41.68 42.30 -16.18
C ASN A 140 -41.80 41.88 -14.72
N HIS A 141 -42.47 42.72 -13.92
CA HIS A 141 -42.81 42.36 -12.54
C HIS A 141 -43.86 41.24 -12.51
N PRO A 142 -43.60 40.11 -11.83
CA PRO A 142 -44.56 39.01 -11.74
C PRO A 142 -45.79 39.41 -10.93
N ASN A 143 -46.95 38.89 -11.33
CA ASN A 143 -48.21 39.07 -10.58
C ASN A 143 -48.12 38.39 -9.19
N PRO A 144 -48.98 38.77 -8.22
CA PRO A 144 -48.90 38.22 -6.86
C PRO A 144 -48.96 36.68 -6.81
N ASN A 145 -49.79 36.08 -7.66
CA ASN A 145 -49.97 34.62 -7.71
C ASN A 145 -48.74 33.88 -8.25
N ALA A 146 -48.05 34.43 -9.25
CA ALA A 146 -46.80 33.89 -9.78
C ALA A 146 -45.65 34.00 -8.76
N ARG A 147 -45.64 35.05 -7.92
CA ARG A 147 -44.70 35.16 -6.79
C ARG A 147 -45.00 34.14 -5.70
N LEU A 148 -46.28 33.93 -5.39
CA LEU A 148 -46.71 32.91 -4.42
C LEU A 148 -46.28 31.52 -4.88
N LEU A 149 -46.46 31.20 -6.17
CA LEU A 149 -46.02 29.94 -6.75
C LEU A 149 -44.48 29.78 -6.70
N ASP A 150 -43.70 30.80 -7.04
CA ASP A 150 -42.24 30.76 -7.01
C ASP A 150 -41.67 30.55 -5.59
N ASN A 151 -42.24 31.25 -4.61
CA ASN A 151 -41.89 31.06 -3.20
C ASN A 151 -42.23 29.64 -2.74
N TRP A 152 -43.43 29.15 -3.08
CA TRP A 152 -43.87 27.81 -2.71
C TRP A 152 -42.98 26.71 -3.31
N ILE A 153 -42.59 26.84 -4.59
CA ILE A 153 -41.64 25.92 -5.25
C ILE A 153 -40.33 25.85 -4.47
N SER A 154 -39.81 27.00 -4.05
CA SER A 154 -38.54 27.10 -3.30
C SER A 154 -38.65 26.53 -1.88
N GLU A 155 -39.78 26.74 -1.20
CA GLU A 155 -40.00 26.30 0.18
C GLU A 155 -40.29 24.79 0.29
N ASN A 156 -40.86 24.18 -0.75
CA ASN A 156 -41.29 22.77 -0.76
C ASN A 156 -40.34 21.85 -1.55
N ASP A 157 -39.10 22.28 -1.77
CA ASP A 157 -38.05 21.48 -2.41
C ASP A 157 -38.39 21.01 -3.83
N PHE A 158 -39.10 21.85 -4.60
CA PHE A 158 -39.38 21.60 -6.01
C PHE A 158 -38.42 22.39 -6.91
N HIS A 159 -38.13 21.82 -8.08
CA HIS A 159 -37.25 22.39 -9.10
C HIS A 159 -37.98 22.42 -10.45
N ILE A 160 -37.87 23.55 -11.15
CA ILE A 160 -38.41 23.74 -12.50
C ILE A 160 -37.48 23.03 -13.49
N PHE A 161 -38.01 22.09 -14.27
CA PHE A 161 -37.24 21.26 -15.19
C PHE A 161 -37.46 21.58 -16.68
N ASN A 162 -38.26 22.61 -16.97
CA ASN A 162 -38.48 23.11 -18.32
C ASN A 162 -37.17 23.60 -18.97
N ASP A 163 -37.02 23.38 -20.28
CA ASP A 163 -36.00 24.07 -21.08
C ASP A 163 -36.46 25.52 -21.36
N LEU A 164 -35.80 26.50 -20.74
CA LEU A 164 -36.16 27.92 -20.85
C LEU A 164 -35.86 28.54 -22.23
N THR A 165 -35.31 27.76 -23.16
CA THR A 165 -35.09 28.17 -24.55
C THR A 165 -36.25 27.79 -25.48
N MET A 166 -37.21 27.01 -25.01
CA MET A 166 -38.34 26.51 -25.82
C MET A 166 -39.70 26.96 -25.25
N PRO A 167 -40.60 27.55 -26.05
CA PRO A 167 -41.93 27.93 -25.58
C PRO A 167 -42.84 26.72 -25.40
N THR A 168 -43.59 26.68 -24.29
CA THR A 168 -44.63 25.67 -24.06
C THR A 168 -45.98 26.14 -24.63
N CYS A 169 -46.20 27.45 -24.70
CA CYS A 169 -47.38 28.07 -25.30
C CYS A 169 -46.97 29.07 -26.40
N ILE A 170 -47.60 28.95 -27.57
CA ILE A 170 -47.41 29.78 -28.77
C ILE A 170 -48.48 30.88 -28.80
N GLY A 171 -48.03 32.14 -28.83
CA GLY A 171 -48.91 33.30 -28.78
C GLY A 171 -49.77 33.43 -30.05
N ARG A 172 -51.08 33.67 -29.88
CA ARG A 172 -51.99 33.96 -30.99
C ARG A 172 -52.19 35.47 -31.16
N ARG A 173 -52.20 35.95 -32.40
CA ARG A 173 -52.56 37.33 -32.82
C ARG A 173 -52.09 38.43 -31.84
N GLY A 174 -50.77 38.69 -31.82
CA GLY A 174 -50.18 39.79 -31.05
C GLY A 174 -49.78 39.45 -29.61
N GLN A 175 -50.04 38.23 -29.14
CA GLN A 175 -49.46 37.70 -27.91
C GLN A 175 -48.06 37.13 -28.15
N SER A 176 -47.20 37.21 -27.14
CA SER A 176 -45.83 36.68 -27.19
C SER A 176 -45.81 35.24 -26.70
N ASP A 177 -44.95 34.41 -27.29
CA ASP A 177 -44.68 33.06 -26.82
C ASP A 177 -44.24 33.05 -25.35
N SER A 178 -44.62 32.00 -24.63
CA SER A 178 -44.37 31.91 -23.19
C SER A 178 -44.20 30.47 -22.70
N ILE A 179 -43.70 30.36 -21.47
CA ILE A 179 -43.59 29.12 -20.71
C ILE A 179 -44.56 29.24 -19.54
N ILE A 180 -45.72 28.61 -19.67
CA ILE A 180 -46.79 28.59 -18.65
C ILE A 180 -47.17 27.16 -18.25
N ASP A 181 -46.77 26.17 -19.06
CA ASP A 181 -46.91 24.76 -18.76
C ASP A 181 -45.65 24.30 -18.03
N LEU A 182 -45.70 24.19 -16.70
CA LEU A 182 -44.53 23.90 -15.88
C LEU A 182 -44.41 22.41 -15.59
N THR A 183 -43.18 21.93 -15.49
CA THR A 183 -42.84 20.58 -14.99
C THR A 183 -41.92 20.75 -13.77
N LEU A 184 -42.45 20.42 -12.60
CA LEU A 184 -41.80 20.56 -11.30
C LEU A 184 -41.45 19.18 -10.73
N LEU A 185 -40.22 19.02 -10.27
CA LEU A 185 -39.71 17.78 -9.66
C LEU A 185 -39.20 18.07 -8.26
N ASN A 186 -39.54 17.25 -7.28
CA ASN A 186 -38.90 17.35 -5.95
C ASN A 186 -37.48 16.76 -5.98
N SER A 187 -36.64 17.03 -4.97
CA SER A 187 -35.28 16.45 -4.92
C SER A 187 -35.29 14.93 -4.98
N ALA A 188 -36.29 14.26 -4.39
CA ALA A 188 -36.43 12.80 -4.46
C ALA A 188 -36.61 12.32 -5.91
N THR A 189 -37.36 13.04 -6.75
CA THR A 189 -37.50 12.76 -8.19
C THR A 189 -36.21 13.03 -8.95
N VAL A 190 -35.50 14.12 -8.64
CA VAL A 190 -34.21 14.44 -9.29
C VAL A 190 -33.14 13.40 -8.96
N ASP A 191 -33.10 12.95 -7.71
CA ASP A 191 -32.19 11.89 -7.26
C ASP A 191 -32.61 10.51 -7.79
N ALA A 192 -33.92 10.27 -7.94
CA ALA A 192 -34.46 9.02 -8.43
C ALA A 192 -34.46 8.89 -9.95
N PHE A 193 -34.24 9.94 -10.75
CA PHE A 193 -34.24 9.84 -12.21
C PHE A 193 -33.09 10.65 -12.83
N GLU A 194 -31.88 10.08 -12.84
CA GLU A 194 -30.69 10.73 -13.43
C GLU A 194 -30.82 10.98 -14.95
N ASP A 195 -31.75 10.30 -15.62
CA ASP A 195 -31.98 10.34 -17.06
C ASP A 195 -33.33 10.95 -17.47
N PHE A 196 -33.87 11.85 -16.63
CA PHE A 196 -35.07 12.62 -16.96
C PHE A 196 -34.83 13.50 -18.20
N GLU A 197 -35.23 13.02 -19.38
CA GLU A 197 -35.16 13.78 -20.64
C GLU A 197 -36.47 14.53 -20.86
N TRP A 198 -36.45 15.85 -20.70
CA TRP A 198 -37.59 16.73 -20.99
C TRP A 198 -37.51 17.27 -22.42
N THR A 199 -38.59 17.18 -23.18
CA THR A 199 -38.68 17.71 -24.55
C THR A 199 -40.06 18.33 -24.80
N CYS A 200 -40.10 19.38 -25.62
CA CYS A 200 -41.32 20.05 -26.04
C CYS A 200 -41.45 19.95 -27.57
N LYS A 201 -42.56 19.42 -28.08
CA LYS A 201 -42.79 19.18 -29.51
C LYS A 201 -44.02 19.92 -30.02
N ALA A 202 -43.83 20.65 -31.13
CA ALA A 202 -44.92 21.28 -31.89
C ALA A 202 -45.65 20.27 -32.81
N GLU A 203 -44.94 19.24 -33.28
CA GLU A 203 -45.50 18.17 -34.12
C GLU A 203 -46.53 17.35 -33.33
N GLY A 204 -47.79 17.38 -33.78
CA GLY A 204 -48.91 16.68 -33.13
C GLY A 204 -49.85 17.57 -32.30
N ALA A 205 -49.56 18.86 -32.13
CA ALA A 205 -50.42 19.79 -31.38
C ALA A 205 -51.74 20.16 -32.12
N MET A 206 -51.94 19.69 -33.36
CA MET A 206 -53.20 19.76 -34.14
C MET A 206 -53.93 21.14 -34.11
N GLY A 207 -53.18 22.24 -34.10
CA GLY A 207 -53.74 23.60 -34.10
C GLY A 207 -54.08 24.19 -32.73
N LEU A 208 -53.58 23.60 -31.63
CA LEU A 208 -53.60 24.16 -30.28
C LEU A 208 -52.52 25.24 -30.10
N ASP A 209 -52.72 26.15 -29.16
CA ASP A 209 -51.74 27.14 -28.69
C ASP A 209 -50.73 26.55 -27.69
N HIS A 210 -50.92 25.32 -27.21
CA HIS A 210 -49.96 24.65 -26.34
C HIS A 210 -49.21 23.55 -27.10
N ASN A 211 -47.91 23.47 -26.90
CA ASN A 211 -47.04 22.43 -27.42
C ASN A 211 -47.10 21.18 -26.52
N ILE A 212 -46.82 20.02 -27.09
CA ILE A 212 -46.83 18.74 -26.35
C ILE A 212 -45.53 18.61 -25.56
N ILE A 213 -45.65 18.50 -24.24
CA ILE A 213 -44.53 18.20 -23.34
C ILE A 213 -44.40 16.69 -23.19
N LEU A 214 -43.20 16.18 -23.44
CA LEU A 214 -42.84 14.77 -23.30
C LEU A 214 -41.63 14.66 -22.40
N TRP A 215 -41.73 13.79 -21.39
CA TRP A 215 -40.59 13.42 -20.58
C TRP A 215 -40.53 11.90 -20.41
N THR A 216 -39.31 11.37 -20.31
CA THR A 216 -39.06 9.94 -20.05
C THR A 216 -38.36 9.75 -18.72
N ILE A 217 -38.83 8.77 -17.95
CA ILE A 217 -38.21 8.33 -16.70
C ILE A 217 -37.80 6.87 -16.85
N SER A 218 -36.54 6.54 -16.54
CA SER A 218 -36.16 5.13 -16.40
C SER A 218 -36.67 4.59 -15.06
N LEU A 219 -37.27 3.40 -15.11
CA LEU A 219 -37.85 2.76 -13.95
C LEU A 219 -36.75 2.36 -12.94
N HIS A 220 -36.75 3.00 -11.77
CA HIS A 220 -35.93 2.59 -10.64
C HIS A 220 -36.54 1.37 -9.95
N ILE A 221 -35.74 0.31 -9.82
CA ILE A 221 -36.03 -0.78 -8.89
C ILE A 221 -35.67 -0.25 -7.51
N HIS A 222 -36.65 0.23 -6.74
CA HIS A 222 -36.51 0.24 -5.29
C HIS A 222 -36.42 -1.22 -4.85
N ALA A 223 -35.20 -1.72 -4.75
CA ALA A 223 -34.93 -2.99 -4.12
C ALA A 223 -35.19 -2.83 -2.62
N ASP A 224 -36.43 -3.03 -2.22
CA ASP A 224 -36.73 -3.49 -0.87
C ASP A 224 -36.02 -4.85 -0.71
N GLY A 225 -34.78 -4.79 -0.24
CA GLY A 225 -33.88 -5.93 -0.14
C GLY A 225 -32.41 -5.67 -0.46
N THR A 226 -32.03 -4.52 -1.01
CA THR A 226 -30.62 -4.09 -0.87
C THR A 226 -30.51 -3.32 0.42
N THR A 227 -29.93 -3.96 1.43
CA THR A 227 -29.24 -3.21 2.48
C THR A 227 -28.33 -2.22 1.77
N ASP A 228 -28.76 -0.97 1.73
CA ASP A 228 -27.95 0.14 1.28
C ASP A 228 -26.87 0.28 2.36
N THR A 229 -25.87 -0.60 2.27
CA THR A 229 -24.77 -0.66 3.21
C THR A 229 -23.97 0.61 2.94
N LYS A 230 -24.36 1.69 3.65
CA LYS A 230 -23.54 2.87 3.80
C LYS A 230 -22.12 2.35 4.00
N PRO A 231 -21.16 2.76 3.15
CA PRO A 231 -19.82 2.21 3.20
C PRO A 231 -19.33 2.35 4.64
N PRO A 232 -18.71 1.30 5.23
CA PRO A 232 -18.36 1.31 6.64
C PRO A 232 -17.61 2.60 6.95
N PRO A 233 -18.01 3.33 8.00
CA PRO A 233 -17.45 4.63 8.32
C PRO A 233 -15.92 4.53 8.37
N ASN A 234 -15.24 5.37 7.61
CA ASN A 234 -13.79 5.43 7.67
C ASN A 234 -13.41 6.17 8.96
N PHE A 235 -12.90 5.47 9.95
CA PHE A 235 -12.41 6.12 11.18
C PHE A 235 -10.98 6.64 11.01
N VAL A 236 -10.67 7.73 11.69
CA VAL A 236 -9.29 8.17 11.90
C VAL A 236 -8.82 7.56 13.21
N ILE A 237 -7.91 6.59 13.14
CA ILE A 237 -7.33 6.01 14.35
C ILE A 237 -6.39 7.02 14.96
N ASP A 238 -6.78 7.52 16.12
CA ASP A 238 -5.97 8.34 16.98
C ASP A 238 -5.31 7.44 18.02
N LEU A 239 -3.98 7.55 18.15
CA LEU A 239 -3.21 6.73 19.08
C LEU A 239 -3.29 7.24 20.52
N GLU A 240 -3.72 8.49 20.72
CA GLU A 240 -3.82 9.10 22.04
C GLU A 240 -5.04 8.61 22.85
N ILE A 241 -6.01 7.99 22.18
CA ILE A 241 -7.25 7.45 22.77
C ILE A 241 -7.24 5.91 22.90
N GLU A 242 -6.05 5.30 22.94
CA GLU A 242 -5.88 3.85 23.12
C GLU A 242 -6.55 3.34 24.41
N ASP A 243 -6.36 4.05 25.52
CA ASP A 243 -6.90 3.67 26.83
C ASP A 243 -8.44 3.74 26.87
N ASP A 244 -9.03 4.76 26.24
CA ASP A 244 -10.48 4.92 26.13
C ASP A 244 -11.08 3.81 25.25
N TRP A 245 -10.46 3.55 24.09
CA TRP A 245 -10.89 2.49 23.17
C TRP A 245 -10.81 1.11 23.82
N THR A 246 -9.70 0.81 24.51
CA THR A 246 -9.51 -0.49 25.17
C THR A 246 -10.48 -0.70 26.32
N SER A 247 -10.78 0.34 27.11
CA SER A 247 -11.77 0.28 28.18
C SER A 247 -13.19 0.04 27.65
N CYS A 248 -13.57 0.74 26.58
CA CYS A 248 -14.86 0.54 25.91
C CYS A 248 -14.97 -0.87 25.30
N PHE A 249 -13.90 -1.33 24.64
CA PHE A 249 -13.84 -2.67 24.08
C PHE A 249 -13.95 -3.77 25.15
N ASP A 250 -13.27 -3.63 26.30
CA ASP A 250 -13.34 -4.61 27.40
C ASP A 250 -14.78 -4.76 27.92
N PHE A 251 -15.45 -3.62 28.13
CA PHE A 251 -16.84 -3.59 28.55
C PHE A 251 -17.75 -4.29 27.55
N LEU A 252 -17.67 -3.93 26.26
CA LEU A 252 -18.49 -4.56 25.20
C LEU A 252 -18.19 -6.05 25.04
N LEU A 253 -16.94 -6.46 25.21
CA LEU A 253 -16.53 -7.86 25.14
C LEU A 253 -17.11 -8.68 26.31
N SER A 254 -17.20 -8.08 27.50
CA SER A 254 -17.84 -8.72 28.67
C SER A 254 -19.34 -8.95 28.47
N LEU A 255 -20.02 -8.02 27.78
CA LEU A 255 -21.44 -8.12 27.43
C LEU A 255 -21.71 -9.17 26.34
N ALA A 256 -20.72 -9.51 25.51
CA ALA A 256 -20.88 -10.46 24.43
C ALA A 256 -20.97 -11.93 24.90
N HIS A 257 -20.72 -12.23 26.18
CA HIS A 257 -20.82 -13.56 26.78
C HIS A 257 -20.17 -14.69 25.94
N LEU A 258 -18.93 -14.48 25.49
CA LEU A 258 -18.26 -15.39 24.55
C LEU A 258 -17.95 -16.77 25.16
N PRO A 259 -18.22 -17.88 24.46
CA PRO A 259 -17.85 -19.22 24.91
C PRO A 259 -16.34 -19.46 24.78
N LEU A 260 -15.59 -19.36 25.89
CA LEU A 260 -14.13 -19.46 25.89
C LEU A 260 -13.56 -20.88 25.63
N ASP A 261 -14.42 -21.89 25.55
CA ASP A 261 -14.08 -23.27 25.16
C ASP A 261 -15.09 -23.75 24.08
N PRO A 262 -14.97 -23.25 22.83
CA PRO A 262 -15.95 -23.53 21.78
C PRO A 262 -15.96 -25.02 21.42
N LYS A 263 -17.15 -25.64 21.45
CA LYS A 263 -17.35 -27.05 21.11
C LYS A 263 -18.01 -27.26 19.76
N THR A 264 -18.72 -26.25 19.27
CA THR A 264 -19.48 -26.31 18.02
C THR A 264 -19.08 -25.20 17.04
N PRO A 265 -19.35 -25.36 15.73
CA PRO A 265 -19.20 -24.28 14.76
C PRO A 265 -20.01 -23.03 15.11
N ALA A 266 -21.20 -23.19 15.70
CA ALA A 266 -22.04 -22.07 16.13
C ALA A 266 -21.38 -21.24 17.24
N ASP A 267 -20.67 -21.89 18.18
CA ASP A 267 -19.87 -21.18 19.19
C ASP A 267 -18.80 -20.31 18.53
N LEU A 268 -18.11 -20.84 17.51
CA LEU A 268 -17.08 -20.09 16.78
C LEU A 268 -17.65 -18.91 16.00
N GLU A 269 -18.84 -19.05 15.41
CA GLU A 269 -19.54 -17.95 14.75
C GLU A 269 -19.92 -16.85 15.74
N SER A 270 -20.48 -17.23 16.88
CA SER A 270 -20.82 -16.29 17.96
C SER A 270 -19.58 -15.57 18.47
N MET A 271 -18.48 -16.30 18.71
CA MET A 271 -17.19 -15.71 19.11
C MET A 271 -16.64 -14.71 18.10
N ALA A 272 -16.59 -15.09 16.82
CA ALA A 272 -16.02 -14.24 15.78
C ALA A 272 -16.85 -12.97 15.58
N ASN A 273 -18.18 -13.09 15.51
CA ASN A 273 -19.08 -11.95 15.39
C ASN A 273 -19.02 -11.06 16.63
N GLY A 274 -19.07 -11.64 17.84
CA GLY A 274 -19.00 -10.88 19.09
C GLY A 274 -17.71 -10.07 19.22
N ILE A 275 -16.55 -10.66 18.88
CA ILE A 275 -15.27 -9.93 18.87
C ILE A 275 -15.30 -8.79 17.84
N LEU A 276 -15.74 -9.06 16.61
CA LEU A 276 -15.78 -8.04 15.55
C LEU A 276 -16.76 -6.91 15.85
N GLN A 277 -17.94 -7.22 16.38
CA GLN A 277 -18.96 -6.24 16.78
C GLN A 277 -18.45 -5.39 17.93
N ALA A 278 -17.89 -5.99 18.99
CA ALA A 278 -17.30 -5.24 20.09
C ALA A 278 -16.18 -4.30 19.61
N MET A 279 -15.29 -4.76 18.73
CA MET A 279 -14.26 -3.90 18.14
C MET A 279 -14.86 -2.77 17.29
N THR A 280 -15.89 -3.06 16.50
CA THR A 280 -16.54 -2.08 15.61
C THR A 280 -17.27 -1.02 16.42
N GLN A 281 -18.02 -1.42 17.44
CA GLN A 281 -18.79 -0.55 18.31
C GLN A 281 -17.85 0.32 19.17
N ALA A 282 -16.82 -0.25 19.79
CA ALA A 282 -15.82 0.52 20.52
C ALA A 282 -15.16 1.59 19.64
N THR A 283 -14.93 1.27 18.36
CA THR A 283 -14.40 2.23 17.39
C THR A 283 -15.42 3.32 17.06
N GLN A 284 -16.70 2.98 16.87
CA GLN A 284 -17.76 3.94 16.62
C GLN A 284 -17.94 4.93 17.77
N ASP A 285 -17.85 4.44 19.00
CA ASP A 285 -18.14 5.22 20.21
C ASP A 285 -16.97 6.15 20.61
N THR A 286 -15.73 5.76 20.29
CA THR A 286 -14.54 6.50 20.74
C THR A 286 -13.83 7.27 19.62
N MET A 287 -13.91 6.82 18.36
CA MET A 287 -13.05 7.34 17.29
C MET A 287 -13.77 8.36 16.40
N PRO A 288 -13.12 9.46 16.02
CA PRO A 288 -13.71 10.42 15.10
C PRO A 288 -13.90 9.81 13.70
N GLN A 289 -15.11 9.90 13.18
CA GLN A 289 -15.37 9.57 11.78
C GLN A 289 -14.68 10.55 10.85
N LYS A 290 -14.04 10.02 9.80
CA LYS A 290 -13.47 10.83 8.73
C LYS A 290 -14.62 11.45 7.96
N LYS A 291 -14.82 12.76 8.12
CA LYS A 291 -15.82 13.53 7.36
C LYS A 291 -15.72 13.20 5.87
N GLN A 292 -16.76 12.58 5.31
CA GLN A 292 -16.91 12.49 3.86
C GLN A 292 -17.08 13.92 3.35
N GLY A 293 -16.10 14.43 2.62
CA GLY A 293 -16.17 15.81 2.13
C GLY A 293 -17.35 15.96 1.18
N LYS A 294 -18.44 16.60 1.62
CA LYS A 294 -19.45 17.16 0.71
C LYS A 294 -18.74 18.21 -0.15
N ARG A 295 -18.67 17.96 -1.46
CA ARG A 295 -17.93 18.73 -2.48
C ARG A 295 -16.41 18.78 -2.26
N GLY A 296 -15.66 18.73 -3.36
CA GLY A 296 -14.20 18.59 -3.37
C GLY A 296 -13.53 19.44 -2.29
N SER A 297 -12.88 18.79 -1.32
CA SER A 297 -12.18 19.47 -0.23
C SER A 297 -11.36 20.60 -0.82
N GLN A 298 -11.55 21.85 -0.36
CA GLN A 298 -10.65 22.94 -0.73
C GLN A 298 -9.23 22.41 -0.61
N LEU A 299 -8.49 22.50 -1.73
CA LEU A 299 -7.15 21.93 -1.81
C LEU A 299 -6.37 22.36 -0.55
N PRO A 300 -5.60 21.49 0.13
CA PRO A 300 -5.02 21.80 1.45
C PRO A 300 -4.10 23.03 1.50
N TRP A 301 -3.70 23.53 0.33
CA TRP A 301 -2.90 24.74 0.14
C TRP A 301 -3.73 25.98 -0.25
N TRP A 302 -5.03 25.83 -0.53
CA TRP A 302 -5.93 26.91 -0.93
C TRP A 302 -6.08 27.90 0.23
N SER A 303 -5.92 29.18 -0.06
CA SER A 303 -5.94 30.25 0.95
C SER A 303 -7.06 31.25 0.69
N SER A 304 -7.42 32.03 1.70
CA SER A 304 -8.38 33.14 1.56
C SER A 304 -7.98 34.12 0.45
N LYS A 305 -6.67 34.33 0.23
CA LYS A 305 -6.14 35.14 -0.88
C LYS A 305 -6.40 34.51 -2.26
N CYS A 306 -6.40 33.18 -2.38
CA CYS A 306 -6.80 32.49 -3.61
C CYS A 306 -8.29 32.69 -3.88
N SER A 307 -9.14 32.54 -2.84
CA SER A 307 -10.59 32.77 -2.95
C SER A 307 -10.93 34.23 -3.29
N LYS A 308 -10.17 35.20 -2.74
CA LYS A 308 -10.32 36.62 -3.09
C LYS A 308 -9.95 36.89 -4.55
N ALA A 309 -8.77 36.44 -5.00
CA ALA A 309 -8.33 36.63 -6.38
C ALA A 309 -9.23 35.91 -7.42
N LEU A 310 -9.84 34.79 -7.04
CA LEU A 310 -10.82 34.08 -7.89
C LEU A 310 -12.14 34.84 -7.97
N ARG A 311 -12.63 35.41 -6.86
CA ARG A 311 -13.83 36.26 -6.84
C ARG A 311 -13.65 37.51 -7.69
N GLU A 312 -12.53 38.21 -7.57
CA GLU A 312 -12.20 39.39 -8.39
C GLU A 312 -12.08 39.08 -9.90
N LEU A 313 -11.77 37.83 -10.25
CA LEU A 313 -11.74 37.36 -11.64
C LEU A 313 -13.15 37.02 -12.17
N LYS A 314 -14.05 36.51 -11.32
CA LYS A 314 -15.42 36.12 -11.69
C LYS A 314 -16.42 37.28 -11.67
N HIS A 315 -16.29 38.16 -10.69
CA HIS A 315 -17.18 39.31 -10.47
C HIS A 315 -16.34 40.59 -10.47
N PRO A 316 -16.18 41.22 -11.64
CA PRO A 316 -15.46 42.49 -11.76
C PRO A 316 -16.15 43.59 -10.98
N SER A 317 -15.44 44.18 -10.02
CA SER A 317 -15.88 45.39 -9.32
C SER A 317 -15.22 46.67 -9.86
N ASP A 318 -14.32 46.56 -10.84
CA ASP A 318 -13.45 47.66 -11.28
C ASP A 318 -12.96 47.45 -12.74
N SER A 319 -12.36 48.46 -13.39
CA SER A 319 -12.01 48.47 -14.83
C SER A 319 -10.74 47.70 -15.24
N ARG A 320 -10.04 47.06 -14.28
CA ARG A 320 -8.75 46.36 -14.55
C ARG A 320 -8.89 45.20 -15.54
N SER A 321 -7.92 45.05 -16.44
CA SER A 321 -7.89 43.96 -17.45
C SER A 321 -7.96 42.54 -16.84
N ARG A 322 -8.64 41.64 -17.55
CA ARG A 322 -8.81 40.22 -17.19
C ARG A 322 -7.46 39.48 -17.03
N ASP A 323 -6.43 39.89 -17.77
CA ASP A 323 -5.11 39.25 -17.73
C ASP A 323 -4.32 39.59 -16.47
N VAL A 324 -4.45 40.83 -15.98
CA VAL A 324 -3.85 41.24 -14.70
C VAL A 324 -4.44 40.43 -13.55
N ARG A 325 -5.75 40.13 -13.59
CA ARG A 325 -6.43 39.32 -12.56
C ARG A 325 -6.07 37.84 -12.67
N ARG A 326 -5.93 37.31 -13.89
CA ARG A 326 -5.37 35.96 -14.09
C ARG A 326 -3.95 35.87 -13.52
N ALA A 327 -3.11 36.88 -13.74
CA ALA A 327 -1.76 36.94 -13.17
C ALA A 327 -1.78 37.01 -11.63
N ALA A 328 -2.69 37.81 -11.06
CA ALA A 328 -2.88 37.92 -9.61
C ALA A 328 -3.32 36.58 -8.98
N LEU A 329 -4.29 35.89 -9.58
CA LEU A 329 -4.72 34.55 -9.15
C LEU A 329 -3.59 33.53 -9.24
N ARG A 330 -2.86 33.49 -10.37
CA ARG A 330 -1.67 32.63 -10.52
C ARG A 330 -0.62 32.93 -9.46
N GLY A 331 -0.39 34.20 -9.14
CA GLY A 331 0.52 34.63 -8.07
C GLY A 331 0.06 34.19 -6.68
N ALA A 332 -1.24 34.33 -6.38
CA ALA A 332 -1.83 33.87 -5.13
C ALA A 332 -1.70 32.35 -4.97
N ILE A 333 -2.06 31.57 -5.98
CA ILE A 333 -1.91 30.11 -6.01
C ILE A 333 -0.44 29.72 -5.78
N ARG A 334 0.51 30.31 -6.52
CA ARG A 334 1.94 30.02 -6.34
C ARG A 334 2.41 30.26 -4.90
N ARG A 335 2.01 31.37 -4.27
CA ARG A 335 2.35 31.68 -2.88
C ARG A 335 1.71 30.71 -1.89
N ALA A 336 0.44 30.35 -2.11
CA ALA A 336 -0.28 29.40 -1.26
C ALA A 336 0.35 28.00 -1.29
N CYS A 337 0.59 27.46 -2.50
CA CYS A 337 1.31 26.19 -2.69
C CYS A 337 2.69 26.23 -2.03
N LYS A 338 3.45 27.32 -2.20
CA LYS A 338 4.78 27.49 -1.61
C LYS A 338 4.74 27.53 -0.08
N SER A 339 3.79 28.25 0.50
CA SER A 339 3.61 28.33 1.96
C SER A 339 3.25 26.96 2.55
N HIS A 340 2.31 26.26 1.92
CA HIS A 340 1.90 24.92 2.33
C HIS A 340 3.08 23.92 2.24
N ALA A 341 3.84 23.92 1.13
CA ALA A 341 5.02 23.06 0.98
C ALA A 341 6.06 23.29 2.09
N ASN A 342 6.32 24.54 2.47
CA ASN A 342 7.23 24.85 3.58
C ASN A 342 6.71 24.35 4.92
N LYS A 343 5.41 24.52 5.22
CA LYS A 343 4.79 23.99 6.43
C LYS A 343 4.92 22.47 6.51
N VAL A 344 4.67 21.79 5.40
CA VAL A 344 4.79 20.33 5.32
C VAL A 344 6.23 19.86 5.53
N CYS A 345 7.22 20.51 4.90
CA CYS A 345 8.62 20.15 5.09
C CYS A 345 9.08 20.38 6.54
N LYS A 346 8.59 21.43 7.22
CA LYS A 346 8.88 21.69 8.64
C LYS A 346 8.24 20.66 9.57
N ALA A 347 7.06 20.14 9.23
CA ALA A 347 6.35 19.10 10.00
C ALA A 347 6.86 17.68 9.72
N ALA A 348 7.88 17.52 8.87
CA ALA A 348 8.42 16.21 8.54
C ALA A 348 9.19 15.62 9.72
N THR A 349 8.85 14.39 10.07
CA THR A 349 9.53 13.56 11.07
C THR A 349 9.96 12.25 10.43
N VAL A 350 10.87 11.51 11.08
CA VAL A 350 11.28 10.18 10.60
C VAL A 350 10.09 9.22 10.45
N GLY A 351 9.04 9.37 11.27
CA GLY A 351 7.84 8.53 11.22
C GLY A 351 6.90 8.84 10.04
N ASN A 352 6.79 10.10 9.62
CA ASN A 352 5.86 10.51 8.57
C ASN A 352 6.54 10.78 7.20
N ILE A 353 7.88 10.77 7.14
CA ILE A 353 8.65 11.19 5.96
C ILE A 353 8.26 10.44 4.68
N PHE A 354 7.92 9.16 4.81
CA PHE A 354 7.56 8.31 3.67
C PHE A 354 6.19 8.67 3.07
N ARG A 355 5.31 9.37 3.81
CA ARG A 355 4.03 9.87 3.27
C ARG A 355 4.27 10.88 2.14
N TYR A 356 5.37 11.63 2.19
CA TYR A 356 5.71 12.63 1.18
C TYR A 356 6.29 12.01 -0.10
N THR A 357 6.71 10.74 -0.08
CA THR A 357 7.12 10.05 -1.31
C THR A 357 5.98 9.90 -2.30
N ASN A 358 4.73 9.93 -1.87
CA ASN A 358 3.60 9.86 -2.79
C ASN A 358 3.28 11.20 -3.46
N TRP A 359 3.97 12.29 -3.11
CA TRP A 359 3.73 13.60 -3.72
C TRP A 359 4.14 13.64 -5.20
N TYR A 360 5.27 13.04 -5.57
CA TYR A 360 5.66 12.99 -6.97
C TYR A 360 4.77 12.07 -7.83
N LYS A 361 4.11 11.09 -7.20
CA LYS A 361 3.13 10.23 -7.87
C LYS A 361 1.82 10.98 -8.17
N GLY A 362 1.58 12.10 -7.48
CA GLY A 362 0.30 12.80 -7.46
C GLY A 362 -0.78 12.01 -6.70
N LYS A 363 -1.71 12.71 -6.05
CA LYS A 363 -3.00 12.12 -5.66
C LYS A 363 -3.98 12.40 -6.78
N ARG A 364 -4.23 11.42 -7.64
CA ARG A 364 -5.39 11.45 -8.54
C ARG A 364 -6.52 10.71 -7.83
N TRP A 365 -7.33 11.44 -7.07
CA TRP A 365 -8.66 10.92 -6.76
C TRP A 365 -9.53 11.30 -7.96
N ALA A 366 -9.55 10.39 -8.92
CA ALA A 366 -10.51 10.42 -10.01
C ALA A 366 -11.33 9.13 -9.87
N PRO A 367 -12.64 9.17 -10.13
CA PRO A 367 -13.42 7.97 -10.32
C PRO A 367 -12.73 7.05 -11.35
N LEU A 368 -12.98 5.75 -11.24
CA LEU A 368 -12.59 4.79 -12.27
C LEU A 368 -13.09 5.31 -13.63
N PRO A 369 -12.21 5.35 -14.66
CA PRO A 369 -12.64 5.78 -15.98
C PRO A 369 -13.74 4.83 -16.51
N PRO A 370 -14.52 5.26 -17.52
CA PRO A 370 -15.49 4.39 -18.16
C PRO A 370 -14.84 3.08 -18.63
N ILE A 371 -15.51 1.96 -18.36
CA ILE A 371 -15.00 0.62 -18.62
C ILE A 371 -15.69 0.04 -19.86
N CYS A 372 -14.94 -0.58 -20.77
CA CYS A 372 -15.53 -1.25 -21.93
C CYS A 372 -16.18 -2.57 -21.51
N PHE A 373 -17.49 -2.71 -21.75
CA PHE A 373 -18.27 -3.92 -21.46
C PHE A 373 -19.45 -4.05 -22.42
N GLY A 374 -19.75 -5.26 -22.90
CA GLY A 374 -20.92 -5.53 -23.75
C GLY A 374 -20.97 -4.76 -25.08
N GLY A 375 -19.84 -4.29 -25.62
CA GLY A 375 -19.79 -3.48 -26.84
C GLY A 375 -19.90 -1.96 -26.61
N GLY A 376 -20.12 -1.51 -25.37
CA GLY A 376 -20.21 -0.10 -24.98
C GLY A 376 -19.27 0.30 -23.84
N LEU A 377 -19.38 1.55 -23.39
CA LEU A 377 -18.68 2.08 -22.22
C LEU A 377 -19.67 2.18 -21.06
N VAL A 378 -19.34 1.57 -19.92
CA VAL A 378 -20.13 1.68 -18.68
C VAL A 378 -19.51 2.71 -17.73
N THR A 379 -20.36 3.59 -17.19
CA THR A 379 -19.97 4.72 -16.32
C THR A 379 -20.41 4.54 -14.88
N GLN A 380 -21.54 3.84 -14.65
CA GLN A 380 -22.13 3.66 -13.33
C GLN A 380 -21.33 2.64 -12.47
N PRO A 381 -21.17 2.87 -11.14
CA PRO A 381 -20.36 2.01 -10.27
C PRO A 381 -20.77 0.53 -10.29
N GLN A 382 -22.06 0.23 -10.25
CA GLN A 382 -22.60 -1.13 -10.28
C GLN A 382 -22.30 -1.82 -11.61
N GLN A 383 -22.51 -1.14 -12.74
CA GLN A 383 -22.19 -1.69 -14.06
C GLN A 383 -20.69 -1.90 -14.26
N LYS A 384 -19.85 -0.96 -13.77
CA LYS A 384 -18.39 -1.12 -13.72
C LYS A 384 -18.00 -2.32 -12.85
N ALA A 385 -18.66 -2.52 -11.70
CA ALA A 385 -18.41 -3.66 -10.83
C ALA A 385 -18.69 -4.97 -11.55
N ILE A 386 -19.85 -5.09 -12.22
CA ILE A 386 -20.21 -6.25 -13.05
C ILE A 386 -19.17 -6.49 -14.14
N ALA A 387 -18.79 -5.45 -14.91
CA ALA A 387 -17.79 -5.57 -15.97
C ALA A 387 -16.42 -6.06 -15.48
N LEU A 388 -16.02 -5.62 -14.28
CA LEU A 388 -14.76 -5.99 -13.66
C LEU A 388 -14.82 -7.41 -13.08
N THR A 389 -15.87 -7.76 -12.35
CA THR A 389 -16.04 -9.10 -11.75
C THR A 389 -16.16 -10.18 -12.82
N ASP A 390 -16.90 -9.90 -13.90
CA ASP A 390 -17.03 -10.74 -15.10
C ASP A 390 -15.67 -11.13 -15.70
N LYS A 391 -14.73 -10.19 -15.72
CA LYS A 391 -13.37 -10.43 -16.23
C LYS A 391 -12.45 -11.10 -15.22
N PHE A 392 -12.64 -10.81 -13.94
CA PHE A 392 -11.73 -11.23 -12.88
C PHE A 392 -11.97 -12.65 -12.41
N PHE A 393 -13.23 -13.02 -12.20
CA PHE A 393 -13.60 -14.30 -11.61
C PHE A 393 -14.10 -15.25 -12.70
N PRO A 394 -13.77 -16.54 -12.61
CA PRO A 394 -14.29 -17.52 -13.55
C PRO A 394 -15.81 -17.65 -13.41
N LYS A 395 -16.49 -17.83 -14.53
CA LYS A 395 -17.94 -18.09 -14.59
C LYS A 395 -18.29 -19.57 -14.60
N ALA A 396 -17.33 -20.41 -14.98
CA ALA A 396 -17.44 -21.86 -15.02
C ALA A 396 -16.08 -22.46 -14.68
N THR A 397 -16.10 -23.66 -14.11
CA THR A 397 -14.88 -24.43 -13.85
C THR A 397 -14.29 -24.92 -15.18
N LEU A 398 -12.98 -24.72 -15.37
CA LEU A 398 -12.22 -25.25 -16.51
C LEU A 398 -12.14 -26.78 -16.40
N ALA A 399 -12.98 -27.49 -17.17
CA ALA A 399 -13.04 -28.96 -17.24
C ALA A 399 -13.13 -29.68 -15.86
N LYS A 400 -13.23 -31.01 -15.85
CA LYS A 400 -13.25 -31.79 -14.61
C LYS A 400 -11.81 -31.98 -14.12
N VAL A 401 -11.42 -31.31 -13.03
CA VAL A 401 -10.08 -31.40 -12.45
C VAL A 401 -9.77 -32.84 -12.01
N LEU A 402 -8.57 -33.33 -12.36
CA LEU A 402 -8.17 -34.69 -12.06
C LEU A 402 -7.53 -34.79 -10.66
N LEU A 403 -8.04 -35.69 -9.82
CA LEU A 403 -7.50 -35.97 -8.48
C LEU A 403 -6.49 -37.13 -8.46
N GLU A 404 -5.68 -37.21 -9.51
CA GLU A 404 -4.59 -38.20 -9.60
C GLU A 404 -3.26 -37.66 -9.06
N PRO A 405 -2.39 -38.52 -8.51
CA PRO A 405 -1.15 -38.09 -7.89
C PRO A 405 -0.03 -37.84 -8.90
N ILE A 406 -0.24 -36.87 -9.78
CA ILE A 406 0.74 -36.37 -10.76
C ILE A 406 2.04 -35.96 -10.02
N GLY A 407 2.98 -36.90 -9.89
CA GLY A 407 4.30 -36.74 -9.28
C GLY A 407 4.38 -36.53 -7.75
N ILE A 408 3.26 -36.54 -7.00
CA ILE A 408 3.28 -36.26 -5.54
C ILE A 408 3.26 -37.56 -4.72
N PRO A 409 4.28 -37.87 -3.90
CA PRO A 409 4.29 -39.05 -3.03
C PRO A 409 3.31 -38.88 -1.88
N LEU A 410 2.78 -39.99 -1.36
CA LEU A 410 2.06 -40.00 -0.10
C LEU A 410 3.07 -39.91 1.06
N SER A 411 3.13 -38.74 1.70
CA SER A 411 4.01 -38.49 2.83
C SER A 411 3.29 -38.78 4.15
N PRO A 412 4.00 -39.23 5.21
CA PRO A 412 3.38 -39.50 6.49
C PRO A 412 2.79 -38.22 7.09
N GLN A 413 1.64 -38.37 7.75
CA GLN A 413 0.97 -37.26 8.41
C GLN A 413 1.81 -36.71 9.57
N ARG A 414 1.92 -35.39 9.65
CA ARG A 414 2.65 -34.69 10.71
C ARG A 414 1.75 -34.31 11.89
N PRO A 415 2.29 -34.26 13.12
CA PRO A 415 1.52 -33.90 14.30
C PRO A 415 1.11 -32.42 14.27
N TRP A 416 -0.10 -32.16 14.78
CA TRP A 416 -0.62 -30.82 14.99
C TRP A 416 -0.25 -30.29 16.39
N HIS A 417 -0.03 -28.98 16.50
CA HIS A 417 0.25 -28.30 17.77
C HIS A 417 -0.77 -27.17 17.95
N SER A 418 -1.24 -26.92 19.17
CA SER A 418 -2.11 -25.76 19.44
C SER A 418 -1.41 -24.44 19.15
N ILE A 419 -2.16 -23.40 18.78
CA ILE A 419 -1.66 -22.03 18.60
C ILE A 419 -1.35 -21.43 19.97
N THR A 420 -0.13 -20.90 20.13
CA THR A 420 0.28 -20.22 21.36
C THR A 420 0.09 -18.70 21.28
N LYS A 421 0.09 -18.05 22.45
CA LYS A 421 0.03 -16.58 22.55
C LYS A 421 1.17 -15.93 21.77
N GLU A 422 2.39 -16.46 21.91
CA GLU A 422 3.60 -15.92 21.31
C GLU A 422 3.55 -15.99 19.78
N GLU A 423 2.92 -17.00 19.19
CA GLU A 423 2.71 -17.08 17.74
C GLU A 423 1.83 -15.95 17.24
N VAL A 424 0.74 -15.65 17.95
CA VAL A 424 -0.18 -14.57 17.59
C VAL A 424 0.48 -13.21 17.79
N GLU A 425 1.17 -12.99 18.90
CA GLU A 425 1.97 -11.77 19.14
C GLU A 425 3.01 -11.56 18.03
N ALA A 426 3.73 -12.62 17.69
CA ALA A 426 4.75 -12.61 16.65
C ALA A 426 4.17 -12.36 15.26
N ALA A 427 2.95 -12.82 14.98
CA ALA A 427 2.22 -12.54 13.75
C ALA A 427 1.76 -11.08 13.71
N LEU A 428 1.12 -10.58 14.78
CA LEU A 428 0.64 -9.20 14.89
C LEU A 428 1.79 -8.19 14.81
N ALA A 429 2.92 -8.44 15.47
CA ALA A 429 4.08 -7.54 15.46
C ALA A 429 4.61 -7.26 14.03
N ASP A 430 4.50 -8.23 13.12
CA ASP A 430 4.96 -8.12 11.74
C ASP A 430 3.90 -7.47 10.80
N LEU A 431 2.67 -7.22 11.27
CA LEU A 431 1.57 -6.63 10.50
C LEU A 431 1.57 -5.09 10.57
N SER A 432 1.17 -4.45 9.47
CA SER A 432 1.12 -2.99 9.34
C SER A 432 0.00 -2.37 10.17
N ASN A 433 0.28 -1.29 10.88
CA ASN A 433 -0.74 -0.57 11.68
C ASN A 433 -1.74 0.21 10.82
N THR A 434 -1.48 0.39 9.52
CA THR A 434 -2.27 1.28 8.65
C THR A 434 -2.85 0.55 7.43
N SER A 435 -2.99 -0.77 7.49
CA SER A 435 -3.64 -1.51 6.42
C SER A 435 -5.11 -1.12 6.30
N ALA A 436 -5.65 -1.16 5.07
CA ALA A 436 -7.08 -1.03 4.87
C ALA A 436 -7.84 -2.16 5.60
N PRO A 437 -8.94 -1.84 6.30
CA PRO A 437 -9.75 -2.83 7.00
C PRO A 437 -10.59 -3.67 6.03
N GLY A 438 -11.22 -4.73 6.56
CA GLY A 438 -12.28 -5.47 5.87
C GLY A 438 -13.63 -4.74 5.92
N ALA A 439 -14.72 -5.49 5.76
CA ALA A 439 -16.09 -5.01 5.83
C ALA A 439 -16.45 -4.39 7.19
N PHE A 440 -15.92 -4.94 8.30
CA PHE A 440 -16.20 -4.44 9.66
C PHE A 440 -15.40 -3.18 10.04
N GLY A 441 -14.50 -2.68 9.17
CA GLY A 441 -13.76 -1.45 9.45
C GLY A 441 -12.61 -1.58 10.46
N THR A 442 -12.37 -2.78 11.01
CA THR A 442 -11.29 -3.03 11.99
C THR A 442 -9.93 -3.21 11.32
N ASN A 443 -8.92 -2.49 11.79
CA ASN A 443 -7.55 -2.61 11.27
C ASN A 443 -6.61 -3.30 12.26
N TYR A 444 -5.37 -3.59 11.85
CA TYR A 444 -4.42 -4.30 12.71
C TYR A 444 -3.96 -3.52 13.94
N GLN A 445 -4.09 -2.19 13.98
CA GLN A 445 -3.77 -1.43 15.19
C GLN A 445 -4.79 -1.76 16.28
N LEU A 446 -6.08 -1.73 15.95
CA LEU A 446 -7.15 -2.09 16.89
C LEU A 446 -7.05 -3.55 17.32
N LEU A 447 -6.73 -4.47 16.40
CA LEU A 447 -6.52 -5.88 16.76
C LEU A 447 -5.32 -6.08 17.71
N LYS A 448 -4.27 -5.27 17.58
CA LYS A 448 -3.12 -5.30 18.52
C LYS A 448 -3.54 -4.84 19.91
N TRP A 449 -4.34 -3.78 20.01
CA TRP A 449 -4.87 -3.29 21.28
C TRP A 449 -5.77 -4.33 21.94
N ALA A 450 -6.76 -4.86 21.19
CA ALA A 450 -7.64 -5.93 21.66
C ALA A 450 -6.88 -7.15 22.18
N PHE A 451 -5.88 -7.63 21.42
CA PHE A 451 -5.08 -8.78 21.81
C PHE A 451 -4.16 -8.50 23.02
N SER A 452 -3.63 -7.27 23.12
CA SER A 452 -2.75 -6.88 24.24
C SER A 452 -3.53 -6.75 25.55
N LEU A 453 -4.77 -6.26 25.47
CA LEU A 453 -5.71 -6.19 26.59
C LEU A 453 -6.11 -7.58 27.06
N ASN A 454 -6.74 -8.38 26.19
CA ASN A 454 -7.20 -9.71 26.52
C ASN A 454 -6.96 -10.72 25.38
N PRO A 455 -5.87 -11.52 25.46
CA PRO A 455 -5.54 -12.50 24.42
C PRO A 455 -6.42 -13.74 24.44
N VAL A 456 -7.17 -14.01 25.53
CA VAL A 456 -7.85 -15.29 25.77
C VAL A 456 -8.94 -15.59 24.73
N PRO A 457 -9.89 -14.68 24.41
CA PRO A 457 -10.96 -14.98 23.46
C PRO A 457 -10.45 -15.23 22.04
N ILE A 458 -9.45 -14.46 21.60
CA ILE A 458 -8.85 -14.61 20.27
C ILE A 458 -8.09 -15.94 20.16
N LEU A 459 -7.35 -16.34 21.21
CA LEU A 459 -6.65 -17.63 21.24
C LEU A 459 -7.62 -18.81 21.28
N ALA A 460 -8.71 -18.71 22.04
CA ALA A 460 -9.76 -19.71 22.10
C ALA A 460 -10.43 -19.87 20.72
N LEU A 461 -10.81 -18.77 20.07
CA LEU A 461 -11.37 -18.76 18.71
C LEU A 461 -10.41 -19.44 17.72
N TYR A 462 -9.14 -19.06 17.70
CA TYR A 462 -8.16 -19.61 16.75
C TYR A 462 -7.90 -21.10 16.95
N ASN A 463 -7.75 -21.55 18.20
CA ASN A 463 -7.57 -22.97 18.50
C ASN A 463 -8.85 -23.78 18.23
N GLY A 464 -10.02 -23.20 18.50
CA GLY A 464 -11.33 -23.78 18.20
C GLY A 464 -11.53 -23.98 16.70
N CYS A 465 -11.25 -22.96 15.89
CA CYS A 465 -11.31 -23.04 14.41
C CYS A 465 -10.54 -24.25 13.86
N LEU A 466 -9.36 -24.53 14.41
CA LEU A 466 -8.49 -25.61 13.91
C LEU A 466 -8.84 -26.96 14.53
N THR A 467 -9.34 -26.98 15.76
CA THR A 467 -9.76 -28.21 16.44
C THR A 467 -11.04 -28.77 15.82
N LEU A 468 -12.00 -27.89 15.54
CA LEU A 468 -13.27 -28.22 14.89
C LEU A 468 -13.16 -28.27 13.36
N GLY A 469 -12.07 -27.74 12.79
CA GLY A 469 -11.86 -27.71 11.33
C GLY A 469 -12.84 -26.76 10.63
N TYR A 470 -13.24 -25.68 11.29
CA TYR A 470 -14.26 -24.73 10.84
C TYR A 470 -13.71 -23.30 10.83
N HIS A 471 -14.04 -22.53 9.80
CA HIS A 471 -13.72 -21.11 9.70
C HIS A 471 -15.02 -20.30 9.68
N PRO A 472 -15.21 -19.34 10.60
CA PRO A 472 -16.41 -18.52 10.67
C PRO A 472 -16.72 -17.80 9.36
N THR A 473 -17.98 -17.81 8.93
CA THR A 473 -18.50 -17.22 7.69
C THR A 473 -18.32 -15.70 7.65
N CYS A 474 -18.48 -15.02 8.80
CA CYS A 474 -18.22 -13.58 8.92
C CYS A 474 -16.76 -13.19 8.59
N LEU A 475 -15.82 -14.15 8.65
CA LEU A 475 -14.41 -13.99 8.30
C LEU A 475 -14.09 -14.35 6.83
N CYS A 476 -15.05 -14.93 6.11
CA CYS A 476 -14.89 -15.35 4.71
C CYS A 476 -15.16 -14.24 3.68
N ASN A 477 -16.03 -13.26 4.01
CA ASN A 477 -16.41 -12.18 3.10
C ASN A 477 -15.20 -11.30 2.72
N ALA A 478 -15.09 -10.94 1.44
CA ALA A 478 -14.01 -10.11 0.92
C ALA A 478 -14.53 -8.82 0.27
N VAL A 479 -14.10 -7.66 0.77
CA VAL A 479 -14.30 -6.40 0.03
C VAL A 479 -13.26 -6.32 -1.09
N ILE A 480 -13.69 -6.25 -2.35
CA ILE A 480 -12.79 -6.22 -3.52
C ILE A 480 -12.43 -4.77 -3.85
N ALA A 481 -11.18 -4.42 -3.60
CA ALA A 481 -10.59 -3.16 -4.03
C ALA A 481 -9.91 -3.33 -5.39
N VAL A 482 -10.21 -2.46 -6.34
CA VAL A 482 -9.68 -2.55 -7.70
C VAL A 482 -8.45 -1.65 -7.82
N ILE A 483 -7.30 -2.23 -8.19
CA ILE A 483 -6.02 -1.51 -8.32
C ILE A 483 -5.51 -1.58 -9.76
N PRO A 484 -5.08 -0.46 -10.37
CA PRO A 484 -4.52 -0.46 -11.71
C PRO A 484 -3.21 -1.26 -11.78
N LYS A 485 -3.06 -2.07 -12.84
CA LYS A 485 -1.79 -2.72 -13.17
C LYS A 485 -0.78 -1.66 -13.62
N PRO A 486 0.50 -1.80 -13.24
CA PRO A 486 1.53 -0.87 -13.66
C PRO A 486 1.73 -0.94 -15.19
N ASN A 487 2.02 0.21 -15.81
CA ASN A 487 2.33 0.36 -17.24
C ASN A 487 1.20 -0.04 -18.21
N CYS A 488 -0.06 0.01 -17.79
CA CYS A 488 -1.21 -0.13 -18.69
C CYS A 488 -1.62 1.24 -19.24
N ASN A 489 -1.62 1.39 -20.56
CA ASN A 489 -1.97 2.65 -21.22
C ASN A 489 -3.50 2.81 -21.39
N ASN A 490 -4.21 1.71 -21.64
CA ASN A 490 -5.66 1.72 -21.77
C ASN A 490 -6.32 1.32 -20.45
N MET A 491 -6.82 2.31 -19.72
CA MET A 491 -7.50 2.13 -18.43
C MET A 491 -9.00 1.82 -18.56
N SER A 492 -9.57 1.81 -19.77
CA SER A 492 -10.96 1.39 -20.00
C SER A 492 -11.09 -0.13 -20.12
N ASN A 493 -9.99 -0.86 -20.31
CA ASN A 493 -10.01 -2.32 -20.36
C ASN A 493 -10.04 -2.92 -18.93
N PRO A 494 -11.04 -3.77 -18.58
CA PRO A 494 -11.07 -4.47 -17.29
C PRO A 494 -9.78 -5.25 -16.96
N LYS A 495 -9.10 -5.80 -17.99
CA LYS A 495 -7.82 -6.52 -17.81
C LYS A 495 -6.69 -5.65 -17.29
N SER A 496 -6.81 -4.32 -17.36
CA SER A 496 -5.81 -3.37 -16.84
C SER A 496 -5.84 -3.23 -15.32
N TYR A 497 -6.73 -3.94 -14.62
CA TYR A 497 -6.87 -3.88 -13.17
C TYR A 497 -6.65 -5.23 -12.49
N ARG A 498 -6.41 -5.20 -11.18
CA ARG A 498 -6.34 -6.37 -10.29
C ARG A 498 -7.39 -6.26 -9.18
N PRO A 499 -8.14 -7.34 -8.89
CA PRO A 499 -8.98 -7.41 -7.70
C PRO A 499 -8.12 -7.73 -6.48
N ILE A 500 -8.11 -6.86 -5.47
CA ILE A 500 -7.48 -7.12 -4.17
C ILE A 500 -8.57 -7.39 -3.15
N SER A 501 -8.53 -8.58 -2.55
CA SER A 501 -9.43 -9.01 -1.49
C SER A 501 -9.01 -8.40 -0.15
N LEU A 502 -9.81 -7.49 0.38
CA LEU A 502 -9.69 -6.96 1.73
C LEU A 502 -10.50 -7.83 2.70
N LEU A 503 -9.84 -8.84 3.27
CA LEU A 503 -10.41 -9.70 4.31
C LEU A 503 -10.35 -9.04 5.69
N GLU A 504 -11.10 -9.58 6.65
CA GLU A 504 -11.06 -9.13 8.05
C GLU A 504 -9.68 -9.32 8.68
N THR A 505 -9.27 -8.36 9.52
CA THR A 505 -7.95 -8.42 10.15
C THR A 505 -7.83 -9.56 11.15
N LEU A 506 -8.94 -9.91 11.82
CA LEU A 506 -9.05 -11.09 12.69
C LEU A 506 -8.80 -12.39 11.90
N SER A 507 -9.32 -12.50 10.67
CA SER A 507 -9.08 -13.64 9.77
C SER A 507 -7.63 -13.67 9.29
N LYS A 508 -7.13 -12.55 8.75
CA LYS A 508 -5.76 -12.45 8.22
C LYS A 508 -4.69 -12.75 9.26
N CYS A 509 -4.94 -12.46 10.53
CA CYS A 509 -4.03 -12.80 11.62
C CYS A 509 -3.94 -14.33 11.82
N LEU A 510 -5.07 -15.05 11.85
CA LEU A 510 -5.08 -16.51 11.85
C LEU A 510 -4.37 -17.08 10.61
N GLU A 511 -4.72 -16.58 9.42
CA GLU A 511 -4.07 -16.97 8.17
C GLU A 511 -2.56 -16.78 8.22
N LYS A 512 -2.07 -15.69 8.83
CA LYS A 512 -0.63 -15.41 8.99
C LYS A 512 0.06 -16.44 9.88
N VAL A 513 -0.57 -16.83 10.99
CA VAL A 513 -0.05 -17.89 11.88
C VAL A 513 0.05 -19.21 11.12
N ILE A 514 -1.01 -19.62 10.40
CA ILE A 514 -1.00 -20.84 9.60
C ILE A 514 0.05 -20.78 8.49
N THR A 515 0.18 -19.63 7.81
CA THR A 515 1.20 -19.40 6.77
C THR A 515 2.61 -19.67 7.30
N GLN A 516 2.95 -19.14 8.48
CA GLN A 516 4.26 -19.33 9.09
C GLN A 516 4.53 -20.81 9.39
N ARG A 517 3.52 -21.56 9.83
CA ARG A 517 3.61 -23.01 10.05
C ARG A 517 3.80 -23.78 8.74
N LEU A 518 3.00 -23.50 7.72
CA LEU A 518 3.12 -24.15 6.40
C LEU A 518 4.48 -23.88 5.75
N ILE A 519 4.99 -22.65 5.85
CA ILE A 519 6.32 -22.30 5.34
C ILE A 519 7.40 -23.08 6.10
N TYR A 520 7.33 -23.15 7.43
CA TYR A 520 8.28 -23.89 8.26
C TYR A 520 8.31 -25.38 7.90
N GLU A 521 7.14 -26.05 7.85
CA GLU A 521 7.06 -27.46 7.48
C GLU A 521 7.56 -27.70 6.05
N SER A 522 7.12 -26.86 5.10
CA SER A 522 7.54 -26.95 3.69
C SER A 522 9.05 -26.82 3.54
N GLY A 523 9.69 -25.97 4.34
CA GLY A 523 11.15 -25.81 4.41
C GLY A 523 11.84 -27.00 5.07
N LYS A 524 11.37 -27.42 6.24
CA LYS A 524 11.97 -28.50 7.05
C LYS A 524 11.94 -29.85 6.34
N PHE A 525 10.82 -30.20 5.71
CA PHE A 525 10.61 -31.49 5.04
C PHE A 525 10.82 -31.42 3.52
N ASN A 526 11.27 -30.28 2.98
CA ASN A 526 11.51 -30.06 1.55
C ASN A 526 10.33 -30.42 0.63
N LEU A 527 9.11 -30.05 1.05
CA LEU A 527 7.87 -30.46 0.37
C LEU A 527 7.70 -29.82 -1.01
N ILE A 528 8.07 -28.54 -1.12
CA ILE A 528 7.99 -27.78 -2.37
C ILE A 528 9.27 -28.03 -3.18
N PRO A 529 9.20 -28.32 -4.49
CA PRO A 529 10.38 -28.43 -5.35
C PRO A 529 11.21 -27.14 -5.33
N HIS A 530 12.54 -27.27 -5.29
CA HIS A 530 13.45 -26.12 -5.29
C HIS A 530 13.49 -25.35 -6.63
N LEU A 531 12.70 -25.76 -7.63
CA LEU A 531 12.49 -25.04 -8.89
C LEU A 531 11.54 -23.84 -8.69
N GLN A 532 10.71 -23.86 -7.63
CA GLN A 532 9.86 -22.76 -7.20
C GLN A 532 10.66 -21.81 -6.29
N PHE A 533 10.88 -20.58 -6.77
CA PHE A 533 11.58 -19.52 -6.04
C PHE A 533 10.63 -18.54 -5.36
N GLY A 534 9.37 -18.45 -5.81
CA GLY A 534 8.34 -17.59 -5.22
C GLY A 534 7.52 -18.33 -4.16
N GLY A 535 6.99 -17.61 -3.17
CA GLY A 535 6.14 -18.19 -2.11
C GLY A 535 6.83 -19.24 -1.21
N ARG A 536 8.16 -19.31 -1.24
CA ARG A 536 9.00 -20.19 -0.43
C ARG A 536 10.02 -19.38 0.38
N ASP A 537 10.37 -19.87 1.56
CA ASP A 537 11.41 -19.28 2.40
C ASP A 537 12.82 -19.41 1.80
N MET A 538 13.71 -18.48 2.14
CA MET A 538 15.12 -18.40 1.74
C MET A 538 15.39 -18.36 0.23
N THR A 539 14.37 -18.10 -0.56
CA THR A 539 14.49 -17.87 -2.00
C THR A 539 14.06 -16.46 -2.36
N SER A 540 14.57 -15.95 -3.49
CA SER A 540 14.24 -14.62 -3.99
C SER A 540 14.33 -14.61 -5.51
N CYS A 541 13.76 -13.60 -6.16
CA CYS A 541 13.94 -13.40 -7.60
C CYS A 541 15.43 -13.24 -7.97
N ILE A 542 16.25 -12.65 -7.09
CA ILE A 542 17.70 -12.53 -7.29
C ILE A 542 18.37 -13.91 -7.30
N ASN A 543 17.94 -14.84 -6.45
CA ASN A 543 18.45 -16.22 -6.47
C ASN A 543 18.10 -16.91 -7.80
N ALA A 544 16.87 -16.71 -8.31
CA ALA A 544 16.46 -17.22 -9.62
C ALA A 544 17.33 -16.63 -10.75
N GLY A 545 17.55 -15.31 -10.74
CA GLY A 545 18.44 -14.60 -11.67
C GLY A 545 19.88 -15.11 -11.66
N LEU A 546 20.44 -15.34 -10.47
CA LEU A 546 21.78 -15.92 -10.30
C LEU A 546 21.86 -17.34 -10.88
N CYS A 547 20.88 -18.20 -10.59
CA CYS A 547 20.84 -19.56 -11.11
C CYS A 547 20.68 -19.59 -12.64
N LEU A 548 19.80 -18.75 -13.20
CA LEU A 548 19.61 -18.61 -14.65
C LEU A 548 20.90 -18.18 -15.32
N THR A 549 21.50 -17.08 -14.87
CA THR A 549 22.74 -16.52 -15.44
C THR A 549 23.90 -17.52 -15.36
N HIS A 550 24.00 -18.25 -14.25
CA HIS A 550 24.98 -19.33 -14.09
C HIS A 550 24.76 -20.43 -15.13
N ASN A 551 23.52 -20.92 -15.28
CA ASN A 551 23.20 -21.99 -16.21
C ASN A 551 23.46 -21.58 -17.66
N VAL A 552 23.08 -20.38 -18.08
CA VAL A 552 23.37 -19.88 -19.45
C VAL A 552 24.87 -19.89 -19.70
N LYS A 553 25.67 -19.32 -18.79
CA LYS A 553 27.14 -19.27 -18.94
C LYS A 553 27.79 -20.65 -18.91
N ALA A 554 27.28 -21.57 -18.08
CA ALA A 554 27.76 -22.94 -18.03
C ALA A 554 27.52 -23.67 -19.36
N GLN A 555 26.34 -23.50 -19.97
CA GLN A 555 26.03 -24.13 -21.26
C GLN A 555 26.82 -23.48 -22.43
N TRP A 556 27.05 -22.16 -22.39
CA TRP A 556 27.96 -21.51 -23.35
C TRP A 556 29.40 -22.04 -23.25
N ALA A 557 29.89 -22.34 -22.04
CA ALA A 557 31.21 -22.94 -21.87
C ALA A 557 31.31 -24.34 -22.49
N LEU A 558 30.19 -25.04 -22.63
CA LEU A 558 30.07 -26.31 -23.34
C LEU A 558 29.79 -26.16 -24.85
N GLY A 559 29.84 -24.93 -25.39
CA GLY A 559 29.58 -24.66 -26.81
C GLY A 559 28.10 -24.77 -27.22
N LYS A 560 27.17 -24.89 -26.27
CA LYS A 560 25.73 -25.04 -26.57
C LYS A 560 25.04 -23.70 -26.83
N HIS A 561 23.98 -23.74 -27.61
CA HIS A 561 23.01 -22.65 -27.79
C HIS A 561 21.97 -22.72 -26.68
N VAL A 562 21.53 -21.56 -26.18
CA VAL A 562 20.60 -21.49 -25.03
C VAL A 562 19.42 -20.59 -25.36
N SER A 563 18.21 -21.03 -25.04
CA SER A 563 16.97 -20.29 -25.27
C SER A 563 16.09 -20.33 -24.03
N LEU A 564 15.45 -19.21 -23.70
CA LEU A 564 14.52 -19.09 -22.58
C LEU A 564 13.12 -18.74 -23.09
N LEU A 565 12.14 -19.56 -22.73
CA LEU A 565 10.71 -19.28 -22.90
C LEU A 565 10.11 -18.94 -21.53
N THR A 566 9.43 -17.80 -21.45
CA THR A 566 8.69 -17.36 -20.26
C THR A 566 7.20 -17.43 -20.54
N MET A 567 6.42 -17.95 -19.62
CA MET A 567 4.98 -18.17 -19.73
C MET A 567 4.30 -17.78 -18.40
N ASP A 568 3.14 -17.14 -18.48
CA ASP A 568 2.35 -16.75 -17.31
C ASP A 568 1.06 -17.56 -17.27
N VAL A 569 0.67 -18.03 -16.08
CA VAL A 569 -0.60 -18.75 -15.89
C VAL A 569 -1.78 -17.76 -15.88
N SER A 570 -2.82 -18.06 -16.67
CA SER A 570 -4.00 -17.21 -16.83
C SER A 570 -4.82 -17.16 -15.54
N GLY A 571 -5.05 -15.96 -15.00
CA GLY A 571 -5.92 -15.75 -13.84
C GLY A 571 -5.55 -16.57 -12.60
N TYR A 572 -4.28 -16.94 -12.44
CA TYR A 572 -3.82 -18.02 -11.55
C TYR A 572 -4.50 -18.11 -10.19
N PHE A 573 -4.45 -17.04 -9.38
CA PHE A 573 -5.06 -17.05 -8.05
C PHE A 573 -6.57 -17.28 -8.06
N ASN A 574 -7.28 -16.82 -9.10
CA ASN A 574 -8.74 -16.90 -9.19
C ASN A 574 -9.21 -18.25 -9.76
N ASN A 575 -8.31 -19.06 -10.32
CA ASN A 575 -8.61 -20.34 -10.97
C ASN A 575 -8.08 -21.56 -10.20
N ILE A 576 -7.46 -21.39 -9.03
CA ILE A 576 -6.96 -22.52 -8.21
C ILE A 576 -8.14 -23.38 -7.73
N ASP A 577 -8.18 -24.65 -8.12
CA ASP A 577 -9.22 -25.57 -7.68
C ASP A 577 -9.05 -25.97 -6.20
N HIS A 578 -10.15 -25.89 -5.44
CA HIS A 578 -10.13 -26.13 -4.00
C HIS A 578 -9.89 -27.61 -3.67
N ALA A 579 -10.55 -28.53 -4.37
CA ALA A 579 -10.45 -29.96 -4.12
C ALA A 579 -9.02 -30.47 -4.42
N ARG A 580 -8.43 -30.03 -5.53
CA ARG A 580 -7.05 -30.35 -5.93
C ARG A 580 -6.01 -29.78 -4.98
N LEU A 581 -6.22 -28.56 -4.49
CA LEU A 581 -5.34 -27.95 -3.49
C LEU A 581 -5.33 -28.79 -2.21
N VAL A 582 -6.51 -29.09 -1.66
CA VAL A 582 -6.64 -29.89 -0.43
C VAL A 582 -6.09 -31.30 -0.62
N TYR A 583 -6.35 -31.93 -1.76
CA TYR A 583 -5.76 -33.23 -2.13
C TYR A 583 -4.22 -33.18 -2.08
N THR A 584 -3.63 -32.14 -2.67
CA THR A 584 -2.17 -31.94 -2.66
C THR A 584 -1.64 -31.79 -1.24
N LEU A 585 -2.30 -31.02 -0.36
CA LEU A 585 -1.90 -30.90 1.04
C LEU A 585 -1.95 -32.24 1.79
N ARG A 586 -3.04 -33.01 1.63
CA ARG A 586 -3.18 -34.34 2.26
C ARG A 586 -2.06 -35.28 1.82
N ARG A 587 -1.75 -35.32 0.52
CA ARG A 587 -0.65 -36.13 -0.03
C ARG A 587 0.71 -35.74 0.51
N LEU A 588 0.94 -34.44 0.72
CA LEU A 588 2.17 -33.96 1.33
C LEU A 588 2.27 -34.23 2.84
N GLY A 589 1.27 -34.86 3.47
CA GLY A 589 1.29 -35.25 4.88
C GLY A 589 0.96 -34.11 5.87
N PHE A 590 0.27 -33.07 5.42
CA PHE A 590 -0.22 -32.03 6.35
C PHE A 590 -1.31 -32.60 7.26
N ALA A 591 -1.40 -32.09 8.49
CA ALA A 591 -2.35 -32.57 9.48
C ALA A 591 -3.81 -32.44 8.99
N HIS A 592 -4.62 -33.47 9.25
CA HIS A 592 -6.03 -33.52 8.85
C HIS A 592 -6.82 -32.28 9.31
N LYS A 593 -6.58 -31.81 10.54
CA LYS A 593 -7.18 -30.58 11.12
C LYS A 593 -6.99 -29.33 10.25
N ILE A 594 -5.79 -29.13 9.70
CA ILE A 594 -5.49 -27.99 8.81
C ILE A 594 -6.23 -28.16 7.48
N CYS A 595 -6.24 -29.38 6.94
CA CYS A 595 -6.93 -29.66 5.69
C CYS A 595 -8.43 -29.44 5.81
N GLN A 596 -9.04 -29.83 6.94
CA GLN A 596 -10.47 -29.62 7.21
C GLN A 596 -10.80 -28.14 7.38
N TRP A 597 -10.00 -27.42 8.18
CA TRP A 597 -10.13 -25.97 8.31
C TRP A 597 -9.98 -25.26 6.95
N LEU A 598 -9.05 -25.69 6.10
CA LEU A 598 -8.86 -25.11 4.77
C LEU A 598 -10.06 -25.35 3.85
N ILE A 599 -10.70 -26.52 3.93
CA ILE A 599 -11.96 -26.77 3.21
C ILE A 599 -13.01 -25.74 3.63
N SER A 600 -13.22 -25.55 4.93
CA SER A 600 -14.17 -24.58 5.46
C SER A 600 -13.79 -23.13 5.08
N TYR A 601 -12.51 -22.76 5.15
CA TYR A 601 -12.01 -21.43 4.74
C TYR A 601 -12.24 -21.11 3.25
N LEU A 602 -12.27 -22.12 2.39
CA LEU A 602 -12.47 -21.97 0.95
C LEU A 602 -13.93 -22.16 0.51
N HIS A 603 -14.80 -22.63 1.40
CA HIS A 603 -16.19 -22.95 1.10
C HIS A 603 -17.06 -21.68 0.99
N GLU A 604 -17.99 -21.68 0.02
CA GLU A 604 -19.05 -20.68 -0.17
C GLU A 604 -18.62 -19.22 0.07
N ARG A 605 -17.48 -18.84 -0.52
CA ARG A 605 -16.94 -17.51 -0.33
C ARG A 605 -17.76 -16.47 -1.06
N THR A 606 -17.90 -15.31 -0.44
CA THR A 606 -18.56 -14.15 -1.03
C THR A 606 -17.60 -12.98 -1.16
N ALA A 607 -17.92 -12.07 -2.09
CA ALA A 607 -17.15 -10.87 -2.33
C ALA A 607 -18.07 -9.67 -2.61
N GLN A 608 -17.64 -8.47 -2.23
CA GLN A 608 -18.34 -7.21 -2.51
C GLN A 608 -17.37 -6.21 -3.16
N PRO A 609 -17.54 -5.85 -4.43
CA PRO A 609 -16.72 -4.84 -5.09
C PRO A 609 -16.92 -3.46 -4.47
N LYS A 610 -15.83 -2.74 -4.21
CA LYS A 610 -15.86 -1.33 -3.83
C LYS A 610 -15.39 -0.46 -4.99
N ILE A 611 -16.32 0.16 -5.70
CA ILE A 611 -16.08 0.99 -6.89
C ILE A 611 -16.46 2.44 -6.56
N ASP A 612 -15.55 3.38 -6.81
CA ASP A 612 -15.81 4.82 -6.64
C ASP A 612 -16.34 5.21 -5.24
N ASN A 613 -15.90 4.47 -4.20
CA ASN A 613 -16.34 4.52 -2.79
C ASN A 613 -17.73 3.93 -2.49
N THR A 614 -18.44 3.43 -3.49
CA THR A 614 -19.70 2.69 -3.34
C THR A 614 -19.39 1.21 -3.12
N LEU A 615 -20.04 0.59 -2.13
CA LEU A 615 -20.07 -0.87 -2.01
C LEU A 615 -21.15 -1.38 -2.96
N CYS A 616 -20.74 -2.22 -3.91
CA CYS A 616 -21.64 -2.83 -4.88
C CYS A 616 -22.15 -4.18 -4.35
N ASN A 617 -23.13 -4.73 -5.06
CA ASN A 617 -23.82 -5.96 -4.70
C ASN A 617 -22.88 -7.12 -4.36
N LEU A 618 -23.30 -7.91 -3.37
CA LEU A 618 -22.65 -9.16 -2.98
C LEU A 618 -22.64 -10.12 -4.18
N ILE A 619 -21.49 -10.74 -4.41
CA ILE A 619 -21.31 -11.81 -5.38
C ILE A 619 -20.89 -13.10 -4.68
N ASN A 620 -21.49 -14.21 -5.10
CA ASN A 620 -21.07 -15.54 -4.69
C ASN A 620 -19.93 -15.98 -5.60
N LEU A 621 -18.83 -16.46 -5.00
CA LEU A 621 -17.69 -16.98 -5.74
C LEU A 621 -17.86 -18.48 -5.94
N LEU A 622 -17.42 -18.98 -7.09
CA LEU A 622 -17.36 -20.40 -7.37
C LEU A 622 -16.37 -21.12 -6.41
N ALA A 623 -16.45 -22.45 -6.37
CA ALA A 623 -15.52 -23.32 -5.62
C ALA A 623 -14.11 -23.40 -6.24
N VAL A 624 -13.61 -22.27 -6.75
CA VAL A 624 -12.27 -22.08 -7.29
C VAL A 624 -11.75 -20.70 -6.86
N GLY A 625 -10.43 -20.59 -6.83
CA GLY A 625 -9.72 -19.38 -6.51
C GLY A 625 -9.41 -19.21 -5.02
N ILE A 626 -8.36 -18.46 -4.74
CA ILE A 626 -7.92 -18.09 -3.40
C ILE A 626 -7.73 -16.56 -3.31
N PRO A 627 -8.03 -15.91 -2.17
CA PRO A 627 -8.11 -14.45 -2.09
C PRO A 627 -6.78 -13.73 -2.40
N GLN A 628 -6.80 -12.74 -3.29
CA GLN A 628 -5.61 -11.93 -3.63
C GLN A 628 -5.41 -10.84 -2.58
N GLY A 629 -4.56 -11.07 -1.59
CA GLY A 629 -4.35 -10.18 -0.44
C GLY A 629 -4.32 -10.92 0.91
N SER A 630 -4.75 -12.19 0.90
CA SER A 630 -4.54 -13.15 1.98
C SER A 630 -3.04 -13.43 2.19
N PRO A 631 -2.54 -13.46 3.44
CA PRO A 631 -1.20 -13.94 3.77
C PRO A 631 -0.94 -15.40 3.39
N LEU A 632 -2.01 -16.21 3.33
CA LEU A 632 -1.97 -17.66 3.09
C LEU A 632 -1.89 -18.00 1.60
N SER A 633 -2.46 -17.17 0.73
CA SER A 633 -2.53 -17.44 -0.71
C SER A 633 -1.17 -17.75 -1.38
N PRO A 634 -0.05 -17.04 -1.11
CA PRO A 634 1.23 -17.31 -1.79
C PRO A 634 1.84 -18.69 -1.50
N ILE A 635 1.68 -19.22 -0.28
CA ILE A 635 2.19 -20.56 0.06
C ILE A 635 1.28 -21.64 -0.51
N LEU A 636 -0.04 -21.44 -0.48
CA LEU A 636 -1.01 -22.36 -1.08
C LEU A 636 -0.81 -22.48 -2.58
N SER A 637 -0.59 -21.36 -3.27
CA SER A 637 -0.30 -21.38 -4.71
C SER A 637 1.00 -22.14 -5.01
N SER A 638 2.04 -21.93 -4.20
CA SER A 638 3.31 -22.65 -4.36
C SER A 638 3.17 -24.16 -4.16
N ILE A 639 2.29 -24.59 -3.25
CA ILE A 639 1.91 -25.99 -3.05
C ILE A 639 1.10 -26.51 -4.24
N TYR A 640 0.17 -25.72 -4.77
CA TYR A 640 -0.67 -26.08 -5.90
C TYR A 640 0.12 -26.42 -7.16
N SER A 641 1.20 -25.68 -7.45
CA SER A 641 2.04 -25.90 -8.64
C SER A 641 3.01 -27.08 -8.53
N ILE A 642 3.07 -27.81 -7.40
CA ILE A 642 3.99 -28.94 -7.22
C ILE A 642 3.84 -30.02 -8.32
N PRO A 643 2.64 -30.47 -8.70
CA PRO A 643 2.47 -31.44 -9.78
C PRO A 643 3.16 -31.01 -11.08
N LEU A 644 2.90 -29.78 -11.55
CA LEU A 644 3.51 -29.21 -12.74
C LEU A 644 5.05 -29.23 -12.65
N LEU A 645 5.59 -28.80 -11.51
CA LEU A 645 7.04 -28.72 -11.31
C LEU A 645 7.72 -30.09 -11.27
N ARG A 646 6.97 -31.17 -11.01
CA ARG A 646 7.49 -32.53 -10.96
C ARG A 646 7.27 -33.30 -12.26
N ALA A 647 6.25 -32.94 -13.04
CA ALA A 647 5.95 -33.53 -14.34
C ALA A 647 7.05 -33.25 -15.37
N ILE A 648 7.69 -32.08 -15.29
CA ILE A 648 8.71 -31.67 -16.26
C ILE A 648 10.09 -32.18 -15.79
N GLN A 649 10.51 -33.30 -16.38
CA GLN A 649 11.84 -33.90 -16.18
C GLN A 649 12.48 -34.16 -17.53
N ASP A 650 13.30 -33.23 -17.99
CA ASP A 650 14.06 -33.38 -19.24
C ASP A 650 15.52 -32.92 -19.02
N PRO A 651 16.52 -33.71 -19.46
CA PRO A 651 17.94 -33.42 -19.23
C PRO A 651 18.47 -32.22 -20.04
N GLN A 652 17.77 -31.80 -21.08
CA GLN A 652 18.10 -30.67 -21.96
C GLN A 652 17.42 -29.36 -21.54
N VAL A 653 16.67 -29.36 -20.44
CA VAL A 653 15.98 -28.17 -19.94
C VAL A 653 16.25 -27.88 -18.46
N HIS A 654 16.13 -26.60 -18.10
CA HIS A 654 16.04 -26.16 -16.73
C HIS A 654 14.78 -25.33 -16.50
N THR A 655 14.00 -25.73 -15.52
CA THR A 655 12.76 -25.05 -15.13
C THR A 655 12.99 -24.04 -14.00
N TYR A 656 12.35 -22.88 -14.13
CA TYR A 656 12.28 -21.84 -13.10
C TYR A 656 10.82 -21.44 -12.92
N ALA A 657 10.34 -21.46 -11.68
CA ALA A 657 9.02 -20.94 -11.34
C ALA A 657 9.12 -19.86 -10.26
N TYR A 658 8.25 -18.87 -10.38
CA TYR A 658 8.05 -17.85 -9.37
C TYR A 658 6.55 -17.57 -9.24
N VAL A 659 5.89 -18.31 -8.34
CA VAL A 659 4.42 -18.31 -8.21
C VAL A 659 3.77 -18.71 -9.55
N ASP A 660 3.14 -17.78 -10.27
CA ASP A 660 2.44 -17.92 -11.55
C ASP A 660 3.36 -17.82 -12.77
N ASN A 661 4.54 -17.24 -12.61
CA ASN A 661 5.52 -17.08 -13.68
C ASN A 661 6.29 -18.39 -13.85
N PHE A 662 6.14 -19.04 -15.00
CA PHE A 662 6.84 -20.26 -15.35
C PHE A 662 7.85 -19.99 -16.46
N SER A 663 9.03 -20.59 -16.41
CA SER A 663 10.07 -20.36 -17.41
C SER A 663 10.91 -21.59 -17.66
N ILE A 664 11.14 -21.89 -18.94
CA ILE A 664 11.90 -23.05 -19.40
C ILE A 664 13.13 -22.57 -20.14
N LEU A 665 14.30 -23.01 -19.67
CA LEU A 665 15.59 -22.76 -20.31
C LEU A 665 16.05 -24.03 -21.04
N ALA A 666 15.95 -24.05 -22.37
CA ALA A 666 16.42 -25.15 -23.20
C ALA A 666 17.85 -24.89 -23.69
N PHE A 667 18.63 -25.95 -23.85
CA PHE A 667 19.99 -25.88 -24.37
C PHE A 667 20.37 -27.10 -25.21
N SER A 668 20.91 -26.84 -26.41
CA SER A 668 21.26 -27.86 -27.41
C SER A 668 22.34 -27.32 -28.37
N HIS A 669 22.53 -27.97 -29.51
CA HIS A 669 23.50 -27.55 -30.53
C HIS A 669 23.02 -26.37 -31.41
N SER A 670 21.72 -26.01 -31.39
CA SER A 670 21.21 -24.88 -32.18
C SER A 670 19.98 -24.21 -31.55
N HIS A 671 19.70 -22.95 -31.90
CA HIS A 671 18.48 -22.26 -31.44
C HIS A 671 17.19 -22.87 -32.02
N SER A 672 17.26 -23.45 -33.22
CA SER A 672 16.12 -24.14 -33.85
C SER A 672 15.76 -25.43 -33.10
N ALA A 673 16.76 -26.23 -32.71
CA ALA A 673 16.53 -27.40 -31.86
C ALA A 673 15.98 -27.01 -30.49
N ASN A 674 16.51 -25.94 -29.89
CA ASN A 674 15.93 -25.38 -28.66
C ASN A 674 14.46 -24.96 -28.84
N ALA A 675 14.08 -24.37 -29.98
CA ALA A 675 12.71 -23.95 -30.22
C ALA A 675 11.74 -25.14 -30.28
N GLN A 676 12.19 -26.29 -30.82
CA GLN A 676 11.42 -27.53 -30.84
C GLN A 676 11.28 -28.13 -29.44
N ILE A 677 12.38 -28.23 -28.67
CA ILE A 677 12.34 -28.69 -27.27
C ILE A 677 11.41 -27.81 -26.44
N LEU A 678 11.51 -26.47 -26.59
CA LEU A 678 10.64 -25.53 -25.89
C LEU A 678 9.16 -25.70 -26.25
N LYS A 679 8.85 -26.01 -27.52
CA LYS A 679 7.49 -26.31 -27.96
C LYS A 679 6.94 -27.55 -27.24
N GLU A 680 7.69 -28.66 -27.28
CA GLU A 680 7.27 -29.94 -26.69
C GLU A 680 7.06 -29.81 -25.17
N ILE A 681 8.01 -29.22 -24.46
CA ILE A 681 7.89 -29.03 -23.01
C ILE A 681 6.79 -28.01 -22.67
N ALA A 682 6.57 -26.97 -23.47
CA ALA A 682 5.48 -26.03 -23.24
C ALA A 682 4.10 -26.68 -23.42
N LEU A 683 3.94 -27.57 -24.41
CA LEU A 683 2.71 -28.34 -24.62
C LEU A 683 2.45 -29.29 -23.44
N LEU A 684 3.45 -30.10 -23.05
CA LEU A 684 3.36 -30.98 -21.88
C LEU A 684 3.02 -30.21 -20.60
N ALA A 685 3.64 -29.04 -20.41
CA ALA A 685 3.38 -28.18 -19.26
C ALA A 685 1.94 -27.64 -19.28
N ASN A 686 1.43 -27.26 -20.45
CA ASN A 686 0.06 -26.76 -20.60
C ASN A 686 -0.98 -27.86 -20.40
N GLU A 687 -0.76 -29.05 -20.96
CA GLU A 687 -1.60 -30.24 -20.72
C GLU A 687 -1.64 -30.59 -19.22
N THR A 688 -0.48 -30.58 -18.56
CA THR A 688 -0.42 -30.83 -17.11
C THR A 688 -1.18 -29.75 -16.33
N LEU A 689 -1.12 -28.48 -16.74
CA LEU A 689 -1.90 -27.41 -16.11
C LEU A 689 -3.40 -27.59 -16.33
N GLN A 690 -3.83 -28.02 -17.52
CA GLN A 690 -5.24 -28.27 -17.83
C GLN A 690 -5.83 -29.35 -16.94
N LEU A 691 -5.06 -30.41 -16.63
CA LEU A 691 -5.45 -31.42 -15.63
C LEU A 691 -5.63 -30.84 -14.21
N LEU A 692 -5.00 -29.70 -13.93
CA LEU A 692 -5.13 -28.93 -12.69
C LEU A 692 -6.18 -27.81 -12.81
N GLY A 693 -6.99 -27.75 -13.86
CA GLY A 693 -7.97 -26.67 -14.06
C GLY A 693 -7.36 -25.30 -14.37
N LEU A 694 -6.13 -25.27 -14.88
CA LEU A 694 -5.37 -24.05 -15.19
C LEU A 694 -4.88 -24.08 -16.65
N GLU A 695 -4.49 -22.92 -17.17
CA GLU A 695 -3.89 -22.81 -18.51
C GLU A 695 -2.87 -21.67 -18.55
N PHE A 696 -1.94 -21.72 -19.52
CA PHE A 696 -1.05 -20.59 -19.79
C PHE A 696 -1.72 -19.53 -20.65
N GLU A 697 -1.47 -18.25 -20.34
CA GLU A 697 -1.80 -17.13 -21.23
C GLU A 697 -0.73 -17.02 -22.33
N LEU A 698 -0.68 -18.04 -23.20
CA LEU A 698 0.35 -18.23 -24.21
C LEU A 698 0.68 -16.97 -25.05
N PRO A 699 -0.27 -16.10 -25.45
CA PRO A 699 0.03 -14.87 -26.17
C PRO A 699 0.93 -13.87 -25.43
N LYS A 700 1.03 -13.94 -24.09
CA LYS A 700 1.93 -13.10 -23.28
C LYS A 700 3.35 -13.65 -23.16
N SER A 701 3.58 -14.86 -23.66
CA SER A 701 4.86 -15.53 -23.54
C SER A 701 5.98 -14.76 -24.25
N ASN A 702 7.17 -14.77 -23.66
CA ASN A 702 8.35 -14.16 -24.28
C ASN A 702 9.44 -15.19 -24.51
N LEU A 703 10.04 -15.15 -25.68
CA LEU A 703 11.19 -15.95 -26.08
C LEU A 703 12.44 -15.07 -26.16
N ILE A 704 13.58 -15.56 -25.68
CA ILE A 704 14.90 -14.97 -25.93
C ILE A 704 15.92 -16.06 -26.24
N HIS A 705 16.75 -15.79 -27.23
CA HIS A 705 17.92 -16.60 -27.57
C HIS A 705 19.17 -15.93 -27.01
N PHE A 706 19.88 -16.64 -26.13
CA PHE A 706 21.12 -16.15 -25.54
C PHE A 706 22.29 -16.50 -26.45
N ILE A 707 23.08 -15.48 -26.81
CA ILE A 707 24.14 -15.55 -27.82
C ILE A 707 25.48 -15.31 -27.13
N SER A 708 26.38 -16.30 -27.20
CA SER A 708 27.77 -16.14 -26.76
C SER A 708 28.59 -15.35 -27.80
N GLN A 709 29.80 -14.92 -27.46
CA GLN A 709 30.66 -14.12 -28.37
C GLN A 709 30.95 -14.77 -29.72
N LYS A 710 30.89 -16.11 -29.80
CA LYS A 710 31.21 -16.89 -31.02
C LYS A 710 29.97 -17.25 -31.85
N GLN A 711 28.77 -16.96 -31.35
CA GLN A 711 27.51 -17.38 -31.97
C GLN A 711 26.86 -16.22 -32.74
N GLN A 712 26.15 -16.54 -33.81
CA GLN A 712 25.37 -15.56 -34.57
C GLN A 712 23.93 -15.47 -34.04
N PRO A 713 23.26 -14.31 -34.20
CA PRO A 713 21.84 -14.17 -33.91
C PRO A 713 20.98 -15.15 -34.72
N SER A 714 19.90 -15.62 -34.11
CA SER A 714 18.93 -16.51 -34.75
C SER A 714 17.52 -15.95 -34.58
N ASN A 715 16.68 -16.17 -35.60
CA ASN A 715 15.26 -15.83 -35.62
C ASN A 715 14.36 -17.07 -35.47
N ALA A 716 14.89 -18.19 -34.95
CA ALA A 716 14.11 -19.39 -34.69
C ALA A 716 12.89 -19.07 -33.81
N LYS A 717 11.71 -19.54 -34.20
CA LYS A 717 10.44 -19.24 -33.52
C LYS A 717 9.92 -20.49 -32.84
N VAL A 718 9.30 -20.35 -31.68
CA VAL A 718 8.52 -21.43 -31.06
C VAL A 718 7.12 -21.38 -31.65
N LYS A 719 6.70 -22.46 -32.32
CA LYS A 719 5.38 -22.58 -32.95
C LYS A 719 4.47 -23.46 -32.10
N ILE A 720 3.50 -22.87 -31.41
CA ILE A 720 2.54 -23.60 -30.58
C ILE A 720 1.25 -23.80 -31.39
N PRO A 721 0.80 -25.04 -31.65
CA PRO A 721 -0.49 -25.29 -32.29
C PRO A 721 -1.63 -24.82 -31.38
N LEU A 722 -2.63 -24.16 -31.96
CA LEU A 722 -3.87 -23.77 -31.31
C LEU A 722 -5.04 -24.36 -32.12
N GLU A 723 -6.23 -24.45 -31.52
CA GLU A 723 -7.42 -24.98 -32.22
C GLU A 723 -7.72 -24.25 -33.54
N HIS A 724 -7.38 -22.95 -33.63
CA HIS A 724 -7.64 -22.09 -34.78
C HIS A 724 -6.34 -21.49 -35.35
N GLY A 725 -5.32 -22.33 -35.58
CA GLY A 725 -4.07 -21.95 -36.23
C GLY A 725 -2.82 -22.23 -35.39
N ALA A 726 -1.78 -21.40 -35.51
CA ALA A 726 -0.56 -21.56 -34.74
C ALA A 726 -0.07 -20.23 -34.17
N LEU A 727 0.23 -20.20 -32.87
CA LEU A 727 0.87 -19.07 -32.22
C LEU A 727 2.39 -19.13 -32.44
N ASN A 728 2.91 -18.11 -33.13
CA ASN A 728 4.34 -17.97 -33.38
C ASN A 728 4.97 -17.02 -32.35
N ILE A 729 5.71 -17.56 -31.39
CA ILE A 729 6.45 -16.77 -30.40
C ILE A 729 7.83 -16.45 -30.98
N THR A 730 8.08 -15.18 -31.26
CA THR A 730 9.32 -14.68 -31.85
C THR A 730 10.34 -14.31 -30.78
N PRO A 731 11.65 -14.52 -31.04
CA PRO A 731 12.69 -14.17 -30.09
C PRO A 731 12.86 -12.64 -30.00
N LYS A 732 12.93 -12.13 -28.78
CA LYS A 732 13.17 -10.71 -28.48
C LYS A 732 14.66 -10.47 -28.18
N VAL A 733 15.12 -9.23 -28.42
CA VAL A 733 16.49 -8.81 -28.09
C VAL A 733 16.66 -8.58 -26.59
N VAL A 734 15.60 -8.10 -25.93
CA VAL A 734 15.55 -7.88 -24.48
C VAL A 734 14.23 -8.41 -23.94
N VAL A 735 14.28 -9.19 -22.86
CA VAL A 735 13.10 -9.71 -22.16
C VAL A 735 13.10 -9.23 -20.72
N GLN A 736 11.95 -8.73 -20.25
CA GLN A 736 11.74 -8.45 -18.84
C GLN A 736 11.32 -9.74 -18.12
N TRP A 737 12.16 -10.24 -17.21
CA TRP A 737 11.90 -11.45 -16.45
C TRP A 737 12.16 -11.22 -14.96
N LEU A 738 11.13 -11.39 -14.12
CA LEU A 738 11.18 -11.14 -12.66
C LEU A 738 11.73 -9.75 -12.26
N GLY A 739 11.55 -8.75 -13.14
CA GLY A 739 12.07 -7.39 -12.97
C GLY A 739 13.49 -7.15 -13.54
N PHE A 740 14.19 -8.20 -13.99
CA PHE A 740 15.45 -8.08 -14.72
C PHE A 740 15.18 -7.84 -16.20
N TYR A 741 16.02 -7.03 -16.85
CA TYR A 741 15.99 -6.85 -18.30
C TYR A 741 17.16 -7.64 -18.88
N LEU A 742 16.88 -8.82 -19.39
CA LEU A 742 17.88 -9.74 -19.92
C LEU A 742 18.10 -9.46 -21.40
N ASP A 743 19.30 -9.04 -21.77
CA ASP A 743 19.73 -8.92 -23.16
C ASP A 743 20.33 -10.24 -23.68
N GLN A 744 20.33 -10.44 -25.00
CA GLN A 744 20.84 -11.68 -25.64
C GLN A 744 22.27 -12.04 -25.23
N LYS A 745 23.11 -11.04 -24.92
CA LYS A 745 24.53 -11.24 -24.55
C LYS A 745 24.75 -11.28 -23.03
N LEU A 746 23.70 -11.10 -22.21
CA LEU A 746 23.76 -10.94 -20.76
C LEU A 746 24.81 -9.92 -20.29
N ASN A 747 24.89 -8.77 -20.98
CA ASN A 747 25.77 -7.66 -20.62
C ASN A 747 25.12 -6.67 -19.63
N PHE A 748 23.80 -6.76 -19.43
CA PHE A 748 22.98 -5.98 -18.51
C PHE A 748 23.00 -4.46 -18.72
N GLN A 749 23.43 -3.97 -19.90
CA GLN A 749 23.44 -2.54 -20.21
C GLN A 749 22.02 -1.95 -20.16
N GLU A 750 21.06 -2.62 -20.80
CA GLU A 750 19.65 -2.18 -20.81
C GLU A 750 19.01 -2.23 -19.43
N HIS A 751 19.34 -3.24 -18.62
CA HIS A 751 18.90 -3.32 -17.22
C HIS A 751 19.37 -2.12 -16.41
N ILE A 752 20.65 -1.78 -16.49
CA ILE A 752 21.24 -0.67 -15.76
C ILE A 752 20.68 0.67 -16.24
N ARG A 753 20.53 0.84 -17.56
CA ARG A 753 19.93 2.04 -18.16
C ARG A 753 18.52 2.25 -17.62
N TYR A 754 17.69 1.20 -17.63
CA TYR A 754 16.34 1.25 -17.11
C TYR A 754 16.31 1.57 -15.61
N MET A 755 17.12 0.91 -14.79
CA MET A 755 17.16 1.17 -13.34
C MET A 755 17.66 2.59 -13.02
N ALA A 756 18.67 3.10 -13.72
CA ALA A 756 19.16 4.46 -13.57
C ALA A 756 18.08 5.49 -13.97
N ASN A 757 17.38 5.28 -15.08
CA ASN A 757 16.30 6.16 -15.53
C ASN A 757 15.12 6.16 -14.54
N LYS A 758 14.72 4.97 -14.06
CA LYS A 758 13.67 4.83 -13.04
C LYS A 758 14.05 5.53 -11.75
N ALA A 759 15.30 5.39 -11.31
CA ALA A 759 15.82 6.08 -10.12
C ALA A 759 15.85 7.60 -10.32
N ASN A 760 16.26 8.09 -11.49
CA ASN A 760 16.25 9.51 -11.83
C ASN A 760 14.83 10.08 -11.88
N ALA A 761 13.85 9.34 -12.40
CA ALA A 761 12.45 9.76 -12.40
C ALA A 761 11.90 9.92 -10.97
N VAL A 762 12.21 8.98 -10.08
CA VAL A 762 11.88 9.10 -8.65
C VAL A 762 12.61 10.28 -8.01
N LEU A 763 13.90 10.45 -8.29
CA LEU A 763 14.70 11.56 -7.77
C LEU A 763 14.17 12.92 -8.23
N ALA A 764 13.83 13.09 -9.52
CA ALA A 764 13.21 14.30 -10.04
C ALA A 764 11.90 14.61 -9.32
N GLY A 765 11.14 13.57 -9.00
CA GLY A 765 9.98 13.66 -8.12
C GLY A 765 10.30 14.14 -6.70
N LEU A 766 11.38 13.65 -6.10
CA LEU A 766 11.80 14.05 -4.75
C LEU A 766 12.45 15.44 -4.70
N GLN A 767 13.02 15.93 -5.81
CA GLN A 767 13.65 17.24 -5.91
C GLN A 767 12.70 18.41 -5.57
N MET A 768 11.39 18.21 -5.68
CA MET A 768 10.40 19.22 -5.25
C MET A 768 10.36 19.43 -3.72
N LEU A 769 10.89 18.49 -2.93
CA LEU A 769 10.82 18.52 -1.46
C LEU A 769 11.97 19.28 -0.80
N ALA A 770 13.05 19.55 -1.54
CA ALA A 770 14.20 20.30 -1.03
C ALA A 770 15.02 20.91 -2.16
N ASN A 771 15.57 22.11 -1.92
CA ASN A 771 16.56 22.79 -2.75
C ASN A 771 17.57 23.51 -1.85
N THR A 772 18.54 24.21 -2.44
CA THR A 772 19.60 24.96 -1.74
C THR A 772 19.12 25.99 -0.69
N VAL A 773 17.88 26.47 -0.80
CA VAL A 773 17.36 27.56 0.06
C VAL A 773 16.25 27.06 0.98
N ARG A 774 15.42 26.10 0.54
CA ARG A 774 14.16 25.74 1.23
C ARG A 774 13.86 24.26 1.10
N GLY A 775 13.05 23.77 2.04
CA GLY A 775 12.49 22.43 2.04
C GLY A 775 13.03 21.59 3.19
N MET A 776 13.12 20.28 2.96
CA MET A 776 13.54 19.31 3.97
C MET A 776 15.00 19.46 4.36
N THR A 777 15.30 19.12 5.62
CA THR A 777 16.69 19.02 6.11
C THR A 777 17.46 17.91 5.38
N MET A 778 18.80 18.02 5.36
CA MET A 778 19.69 17.00 4.80
C MET A 778 19.47 15.60 5.40
N ARG A 779 19.20 15.48 6.70
CA ARG A 779 18.83 14.21 7.35
C ARG A 779 17.63 13.54 6.69
N HIS A 780 16.53 14.27 6.55
CA HIS A 780 15.29 13.78 5.96
C HIS A 780 15.46 13.44 4.47
N ALA A 781 16.11 14.32 3.69
CA ALA A 781 16.41 14.06 2.28
C ALA A 781 17.30 12.81 2.09
N ARG A 782 18.30 12.62 2.96
CA ARG A 782 19.16 11.43 2.96
C ARG A 782 18.36 10.14 3.23
N ILE A 783 17.42 10.15 4.18
CA ILE A 783 16.55 9.01 4.45
C ILE A 783 15.74 8.65 3.19
N LEU A 784 15.13 9.65 2.56
CA LEU A 784 14.37 9.46 1.32
C LEU A 784 15.24 8.90 0.19
N PHE A 785 16.46 9.42 0.01
CA PHE A 785 17.39 8.91 -1.01
C PHE A 785 17.75 7.44 -0.78
N ILE A 786 18.17 7.09 0.44
CA ILE A 786 18.58 5.72 0.80
C ILE A 786 17.42 4.73 0.70
N SER A 787 16.19 5.17 1.01
CA SER A 787 15.02 4.28 1.02
C SER A 787 14.30 4.19 -0.33
N CYS A 788 14.32 5.23 -1.16
CA CYS A 788 13.52 5.29 -2.39
C CYS A 788 14.35 5.21 -3.68
N VAL A 789 15.57 5.75 -3.68
CA VAL A 789 16.39 5.86 -4.91
C VAL A 789 17.45 4.76 -4.95
N GLN A 790 18.23 4.60 -3.87
CA GLN A 790 19.33 3.64 -3.80
C GLN A 790 18.91 2.17 -4.02
N PRO A 791 17.75 1.68 -3.54
CA PRO A 791 17.31 0.31 -3.80
C PRO A 791 17.02 0.05 -5.29
N ILE A 792 16.47 1.05 -5.99
CA ILE A 792 16.23 0.97 -7.46
C ILE A 792 17.57 0.89 -8.19
N LEU A 793 18.51 1.77 -7.85
CA LEU A 793 19.85 1.80 -8.44
C LEU A 793 20.63 0.49 -8.29
N THR A 794 20.37 -0.26 -7.20
CA THR A 794 21.10 -1.50 -6.87
C THR A 794 20.32 -2.78 -7.14
N PHE A 795 19.10 -2.69 -7.68
CA PHE A 795 18.33 -3.87 -8.04
C PHE A 795 19.08 -4.71 -9.09
N GLY A 796 19.13 -6.04 -8.89
CA GLY A 796 19.82 -6.96 -9.80
C GLY A 796 21.35 -6.93 -9.78
N LEU A 797 22.00 -6.17 -8.87
CA LEU A 797 23.46 -5.99 -8.90
C LEU A 797 24.28 -7.29 -8.88
N LEU A 798 23.79 -8.32 -8.15
CA LEU A 798 24.50 -9.60 -7.98
C LEU A 798 24.65 -10.36 -9.29
N LEU A 799 23.86 -10.04 -10.31
CA LEU A 799 23.93 -10.71 -11.62
C LEU A 799 25.07 -10.15 -12.48
N TRP A 800 25.41 -8.86 -12.31
CA TRP A 800 26.27 -8.14 -13.24
C TRP A 800 27.53 -7.52 -12.62
N PHE A 801 27.54 -7.07 -11.36
CA PHE A 801 28.69 -6.37 -10.76
C PHE A 801 29.67 -7.30 -10.04
N HIS A 802 30.95 -7.31 -10.45
CA HIS A 802 31.97 -8.22 -9.88
C HIS A 802 33.38 -7.61 -9.75
N GLY A 803 33.50 -6.27 -9.78
CA GLY A 803 34.65 -5.57 -9.19
C GLY A 803 35.98 -5.51 -9.96
N LYS A 804 36.16 -6.18 -11.10
CA LYS A 804 37.46 -6.17 -11.79
C LYS A 804 37.59 -5.14 -12.92
N LEU A 805 36.58 -4.91 -13.78
CA LEU A 805 36.70 -4.04 -14.97
C LEU A 805 35.34 -3.48 -15.48
N GLN A 806 34.42 -3.11 -14.59
CA GLN A 806 33.03 -2.76 -14.96
C GLN A 806 32.65 -1.30 -14.71
N LYS A 807 33.64 -0.40 -14.84
CA LYS A 807 33.44 1.05 -14.60
C LYS A 807 32.34 1.62 -15.52
N SER A 808 32.34 1.22 -16.80
CA SER A 808 31.33 1.62 -17.79
C SER A 808 29.90 1.30 -17.34
N LEU A 809 29.66 0.10 -16.80
CA LEU A 809 28.36 -0.32 -16.27
C LEU A 809 27.99 0.42 -14.98
N SER A 810 28.96 0.73 -14.11
CA SER A 810 28.69 1.46 -12.87
C SER A 810 28.47 2.97 -13.06
N ASN A 811 28.94 3.55 -14.17
CA ASN A 811 28.91 4.99 -14.42
C ASN A 811 27.50 5.60 -14.47
N PRO A 812 26.51 5.02 -15.19
CA PRO A 812 25.13 5.55 -15.18
C PRO A 812 24.54 5.64 -13.77
N ILE A 813 24.82 4.62 -12.95
CA ILE A 813 24.34 4.54 -11.57
C ILE A 813 25.07 5.55 -10.67
N GLN A 814 26.38 5.72 -10.85
CA GLN A 814 27.17 6.74 -10.14
C GLN A 814 26.68 8.15 -10.48
N LYS A 815 26.35 8.44 -11.75
CA LYS A 815 25.78 9.74 -12.16
C LYS A 815 24.44 10.01 -11.48
N ALA A 816 23.54 9.03 -11.45
CA ALA A 816 22.25 9.15 -10.75
C ALA A 816 22.44 9.36 -9.23
N GLN A 817 23.38 8.65 -8.60
CA GLN A 817 23.72 8.85 -7.20
C GLN A 817 24.30 10.24 -6.94
N ASN A 818 25.17 10.75 -7.81
CA ASN A 818 25.74 12.10 -7.69
C ASN A 818 24.66 13.16 -7.75
N ALA A 819 23.69 13.04 -8.67
CA ALA A 819 22.56 13.95 -8.75
C ALA A 819 21.72 13.94 -7.45
N GLY A 820 21.52 12.77 -6.86
CA GLY A 820 20.80 12.65 -5.58
C GLY A 820 21.56 13.23 -4.40
N ILE A 821 22.89 13.08 -4.39
CA ILE A 821 23.77 13.65 -3.37
C ILE A 821 23.84 15.17 -3.46
N GLN A 822 23.88 15.72 -4.68
CA GLN A 822 23.79 17.17 -4.90
C GLN A 822 22.45 17.71 -4.39
N TRP A 823 21.35 17.02 -4.70
CA TRP A 823 20.02 17.39 -4.19
C TRP A 823 19.96 17.38 -2.66
N LEU A 824 20.37 16.30 -2.00
CA LEU A 824 20.22 16.17 -0.54
C LEU A 824 21.15 17.09 0.25
N THR A 825 22.31 17.47 -0.32
CA THR A 825 23.24 18.44 0.28
C THR A 825 22.86 19.89 -0.04
N GLY A 826 22.03 20.09 -1.06
CA GLY A 826 21.71 21.40 -1.64
C GLY A 826 22.91 22.09 -2.31
N ALA A 827 23.96 21.34 -2.63
CA ALA A 827 25.19 21.85 -3.23
C ALA A 827 25.01 22.26 -4.70
N PHE A 828 25.84 23.18 -5.17
CA PHE A 828 25.91 23.53 -6.59
C PHE A 828 26.38 22.37 -7.46
N LYS A 829 25.95 22.33 -8.73
CA LYS A 829 26.29 21.26 -9.69
C LYS A 829 27.79 21.10 -9.91
N THR A 830 28.56 22.17 -9.75
CA THR A 830 30.02 22.27 -9.89
C THR A 830 30.79 21.74 -8.69
N THR A 831 30.12 21.49 -7.57
CA THR A 831 30.77 21.09 -6.31
C THR A 831 31.38 19.68 -6.47
N PRO A 832 32.64 19.46 -6.03
CA PRO A 832 33.31 18.17 -6.13
C PRO A 832 32.52 17.05 -5.47
N THR A 833 32.10 16.06 -6.25
CA THR A 833 31.24 14.97 -5.79
C THR A 833 31.89 14.10 -4.72
N THR A 834 33.22 13.99 -4.72
CA THR A 834 34.00 13.29 -3.69
C THR A 834 33.79 13.87 -2.29
N ALA A 835 33.78 15.21 -2.17
CA ALA A 835 33.48 15.89 -0.90
C ALA A 835 32.01 15.67 -0.50
N LEU A 836 31.08 15.78 -1.45
CA LEU A 836 29.66 15.59 -1.17
C LEU A 836 29.32 14.17 -0.70
N HIS A 837 29.97 13.14 -1.23
CA HIS A 837 29.82 11.75 -0.75
C HIS A 837 30.13 11.63 0.75
N HIS A 838 31.18 12.31 1.21
CA HIS A 838 31.58 12.32 2.61
C HIS A 838 30.55 13.07 3.48
N LEU A 839 30.19 14.29 3.09
CA LEU A 839 29.22 15.12 3.81
C LEU A 839 27.85 14.44 3.90
N ALA A 840 27.39 13.82 2.81
CA ALA A 840 26.18 13.01 2.74
C ALA A 840 26.26 11.72 3.57
N SER A 841 27.47 11.27 3.93
CA SER A 841 27.71 9.94 4.48
C SER A 841 27.09 8.84 3.60
N ILE A 842 27.22 9.00 2.28
CA ILE A 842 26.81 8.03 1.26
C ILE A 842 28.06 7.67 0.46
N PRO A 843 28.54 6.43 0.55
CA PRO A 843 29.75 6.04 -0.16
C PRO A 843 29.56 6.10 -1.69
N PRO A 844 30.64 6.36 -2.45
CA PRO A 844 30.64 6.15 -3.90
C PRO A 844 30.05 4.79 -4.29
N ILE A 845 29.35 4.73 -5.42
CA ILE A 845 28.46 3.60 -5.72
C ILE A 845 29.24 2.29 -5.79
N HIS A 846 30.44 2.31 -6.37
CA HIS A 846 31.29 1.12 -6.49
C HIS A 846 31.63 0.51 -5.14
N ILE A 847 31.94 1.32 -4.11
CA ILE A 847 32.20 0.86 -2.75
C ILE A 847 30.94 0.21 -2.15
N TYR A 848 29.78 0.84 -2.36
CA TYR A 848 28.51 0.30 -1.90
C TYR A 848 28.17 -1.05 -2.56
N LEU A 849 28.35 -1.16 -3.87
CA LEU A 849 28.12 -2.40 -4.62
C LEU A 849 29.07 -3.53 -4.17
N HIS A 850 30.34 -3.22 -3.91
CA HIS A 850 31.29 -4.18 -3.34
C HIS A 850 30.83 -4.70 -1.99
N ARG A 851 30.36 -3.81 -1.09
CA ARG A 851 29.81 -4.19 0.20
C ARG A 851 28.57 -5.08 0.06
N LEU A 852 27.70 -4.82 -0.92
CA LEU A 852 26.53 -5.66 -1.15
C LEU A 852 26.93 -7.06 -1.66
N ASN A 853 27.96 -7.15 -2.51
CA ASN A 853 28.51 -8.44 -2.94
C ASN A 853 29.12 -9.24 -1.78
N THR A 854 29.88 -8.61 -0.89
CA THR A 854 30.45 -9.30 0.29
C THR A 854 29.35 -9.77 1.25
N ASN A 855 28.30 -8.96 1.43
CA ASN A 855 27.12 -9.36 2.21
C ASN A 855 26.42 -10.57 1.58
N ALA A 856 26.26 -10.59 0.25
CA ALA A 856 25.67 -11.72 -0.46
C ALA A 856 26.52 -12.99 -0.36
N ALA A 857 27.85 -12.87 -0.50
CA ALA A 857 28.79 -13.98 -0.33
C ALA A 857 28.68 -14.61 1.06
N THR A 858 28.54 -13.78 2.10
CA THR A 858 28.34 -14.25 3.48
C THR A 858 27.00 -14.99 3.61
N LYS A 859 25.93 -14.50 2.98
CA LYS A 859 24.62 -15.17 2.97
C LYS A 859 24.64 -16.53 2.29
N PHE A 860 25.51 -16.75 1.29
CA PHE A 860 25.62 -18.06 0.63
C PHE A 860 26.06 -19.17 1.60
N ARG A 861 26.81 -18.83 2.66
CA ARG A 861 27.19 -19.77 3.74
C ARG A 861 26.02 -20.16 4.65
N ALA A 862 24.92 -19.41 4.62
CA ALA A 862 23.73 -19.70 5.38
C ALA A 862 22.60 -20.27 4.50
N LEU A 863 22.88 -20.66 3.24
CA LEU A 863 21.85 -21.27 2.40
C LEU A 863 21.72 -22.77 2.70
N PRO A 864 20.49 -23.32 2.72
CA PRO A 864 20.30 -24.77 2.85
C PRO A 864 21.00 -25.54 1.71
N LYS A 865 21.48 -26.77 1.98
CA LYS A 865 22.18 -27.62 0.99
C LYS A 865 21.40 -27.78 -0.31
N LEU A 866 20.07 -27.96 -0.19
CA LEU A 866 19.20 -28.23 -1.34
C LEU A 866 18.82 -26.97 -2.12
N ALA A 867 19.15 -25.76 -1.63
CA ALA A 867 18.89 -24.53 -2.37
C ALA A 867 19.61 -24.51 -3.72
N LYS A 868 18.95 -23.98 -4.75
CA LYS A 868 19.48 -24.00 -6.13
C LYS A 868 20.79 -23.22 -6.30
N VAL A 869 20.97 -22.16 -5.52
CA VAL A 869 22.23 -21.41 -5.50
C VAL A 869 23.34 -22.27 -4.88
N SER A 870 23.08 -22.96 -3.76
CA SER A 870 24.04 -23.83 -3.08
C SER A 870 24.55 -24.95 -3.98
N ARG A 871 23.68 -25.58 -4.76
CA ARG A 871 24.05 -26.64 -5.72
C ARG A 871 24.94 -26.17 -6.88
N ARG A 872 25.09 -24.85 -7.07
CA ARG A 872 25.95 -24.23 -8.11
C ARG A 872 27.21 -23.61 -7.53
N LEU A 873 27.39 -23.70 -6.20
CA LEU A 873 28.64 -23.31 -5.57
C LEU A 873 29.74 -24.35 -5.89
N PRO A 874 31.02 -23.95 -5.93
CA PRO A 874 32.11 -24.90 -6.14
C PRO A 874 32.13 -26.04 -5.12
N PRO A 875 32.68 -27.23 -5.43
CA PRO A 875 32.79 -28.33 -4.46
C PRO A 875 33.60 -27.99 -3.19
N SER A 876 34.62 -27.12 -3.30
CA SER A 876 35.36 -26.57 -2.16
C SER A 876 34.53 -25.63 -1.27
N TRP A 877 33.28 -25.36 -1.66
CA TRP A 877 32.26 -24.70 -0.87
C TRP A 877 31.25 -25.67 -0.28
N ASP A 878 31.47 -26.99 -0.39
CA ASP A 878 30.62 -27.98 0.29
C ASP A 878 30.65 -27.72 1.79
N THR A 879 29.51 -27.22 2.27
CA THR A 879 29.29 -26.78 3.64
C THR A 879 29.33 -27.92 4.66
N HIS A 880 29.50 -29.16 4.21
CA HIS A 880 29.50 -30.36 5.06
C HIS A 880 30.88 -30.96 5.32
N ASN A 881 31.93 -30.48 4.64
CA ASN A 881 33.28 -31.00 4.85
C ASN A 881 34.26 -29.88 5.28
N PRO A 882 34.45 -29.65 6.61
CA PRO A 882 35.31 -28.58 7.13
C PRO A 882 36.81 -28.80 6.85
N SER A 883 37.22 -29.97 6.35
CA SER A 883 38.61 -30.25 5.98
C SER A 883 38.96 -29.85 4.54
N LEU A 884 37.99 -29.39 3.73
CA LEU A 884 38.26 -28.96 2.36
C LEU A 884 38.98 -27.60 2.32
N PRO A 885 40.10 -27.48 1.57
CA PRO A 885 40.81 -26.22 1.42
C PRO A 885 39.95 -25.19 0.68
N TYR A 886 40.08 -23.92 1.08
CA TYR A 886 39.40 -22.80 0.43
C TYR A 886 39.69 -22.80 -1.08
N PRO A 887 38.71 -22.52 -1.97
CA PRO A 887 38.98 -22.47 -3.39
C PRO A 887 40.15 -21.51 -3.66
N PRO A 888 41.20 -21.95 -4.38
CA PRO A 888 42.26 -21.04 -4.77
C PRO A 888 41.64 -19.86 -5.53
N LYS A 889 42.17 -18.64 -5.32
CA LYS A 889 41.80 -17.49 -6.17
C LYS A 889 41.91 -17.97 -7.62
N PRO A 890 40.88 -17.73 -8.46
CA PRO A 890 40.91 -18.21 -9.84
C PRO A 890 42.20 -17.72 -10.50
N LYS A 891 43.05 -18.67 -10.92
CA LYS A 891 44.30 -18.38 -11.63
C LYS A 891 43.95 -17.59 -12.90
N SER A 892 44.75 -16.58 -13.25
CA SER A 892 44.49 -15.69 -14.40
C SER A 892 44.39 -16.41 -15.75
N ASN A 893 44.83 -17.67 -15.84
CA ASN A 893 45.00 -18.41 -17.08
C ASN A 893 43.83 -19.35 -17.43
N THR A 894 42.69 -19.33 -16.71
CA THR A 894 41.50 -20.06 -17.17
C THR A 894 40.76 -19.25 -18.23
N THR A 895 40.67 -19.79 -19.45
CA THR A 895 39.92 -19.24 -20.60
C THR A 895 38.41 -19.08 -20.37
N ILE A 896 37.87 -19.66 -19.29
CA ILE A 896 36.44 -19.63 -18.96
C ILE A 896 36.14 -18.46 -18.00
N THR A 897 35.25 -17.55 -18.42
CA THR A 897 34.78 -16.47 -17.54
C THR A 897 33.95 -17.04 -16.38
N PRO A 898 34.37 -16.88 -15.11
CA PRO A 898 33.67 -17.51 -13.99
C PRO A 898 32.27 -16.92 -13.82
N SER A 899 31.31 -17.78 -13.47
CA SER A 899 29.91 -17.42 -13.24
C SER A 899 29.74 -16.39 -12.11
N PRO A 900 28.62 -15.63 -12.06
CA PRO A 900 28.35 -14.70 -10.96
C PRO A 900 28.40 -15.37 -9.58
N ILE A 901 27.81 -16.55 -9.44
CA ILE A 901 27.80 -17.33 -8.19
C ILE A 901 29.24 -17.64 -7.76
N THR A 902 30.08 -18.13 -8.67
CA THR A 902 31.49 -18.44 -8.39
C THR A 902 32.29 -17.20 -7.98
N ARG A 903 32.06 -16.06 -8.64
CA ARG A 903 32.73 -14.80 -8.32
C ARG A 903 32.33 -14.24 -6.96
N LEU A 904 31.04 -14.31 -6.64
CA LEU A 904 30.51 -13.87 -5.34
C LEU A 904 31.02 -14.77 -4.22
N ALA A 905 31.02 -16.09 -4.42
CA ALA A 905 31.57 -17.05 -3.47
C ALA A 905 33.02 -16.68 -3.11
N ALA A 906 33.88 -16.40 -4.08
CA ALA A 906 35.28 -16.01 -3.84
C ALA A 906 35.49 -14.74 -2.97
N LEU A 907 34.43 -14.00 -2.60
CA LEU A 907 34.50 -12.85 -1.70
C LEU A 907 34.28 -13.20 -0.21
N SER A 908 33.79 -14.40 0.12
CA SER A 908 33.59 -14.80 1.52
C SER A 908 34.90 -15.17 2.20
N HIS A 909 35.03 -14.87 3.49
CA HIS A 909 36.20 -15.28 4.28
C HIS A 909 36.29 -16.82 4.41
N PRO A 910 37.51 -17.42 4.42
CA PRO A 910 37.70 -18.85 4.65
C PRO A 910 37.10 -19.37 5.96
N ASP A 911 37.30 -18.62 7.06
CA ASP A 911 36.84 -18.99 8.40
C ASP A 911 35.37 -18.63 8.72
N ALA A 912 34.59 -18.24 7.72
CA ALA A 912 33.19 -17.89 7.91
C ALA A 912 32.38 -19.10 8.39
N LYS A 913 31.93 -19.08 9.64
CA LYS A 913 31.15 -20.16 10.26
C LYS A 913 29.79 -20.36 9.58
N PHE A 914 29.45 -21.62 9.33
CA PHE A 914 28.14 -22.03 8.85
C PHE A 914 27.08 -21.81 9.93
N GLN A 915 25.90 -21.33 9.52
CA GLN A 915 24.70 -21.30 10.34
C GLN A 915 23.55 -21.84 9.52
N THR A 916 22.93 -22.93 9.98
CA THR A 916 21.65 -23.36 9.44
C THR A 916 20.63 -22.28 9.80
N PRO A 917 20.04 -21.58 8.82
CA PRO A 917 18.91 -20.73 9.14
C PRO A 917 17.78 -21.68 9.57
N TYR A 918 16.97 -21.26 10.54
CA TYR A 918 15.84 -22.04 11.08
C TYR A 918 16.21 -23.26 11.92
N LEU A 919 16.03 -23.12 13.24
CA LEU A 919 16.06 -24.25 14.18
C LEU A 919 14.82 -24.29 15.08
N ASN A 920 13.95 -23.29 15.04
CA ASN A 920 12.79 -23.21 15.92
C ASN A 920 11.47 -23.30 15.15
N PRO A 921 10.64 -24.31 15.45
CA PRO A 921 9.24 -24.32 15.03
C PRO A 921 8.50 -23.06 15.53
N PRO A 922 7.55 -22.51 14.75
CA PRO A 922 6.77 -21.33 15.16
C PRO A 922 6.05 -21.49 16.50
N TRP A 923 5.53 -22.69 16.78
CA TRP A 923 4.82 -23.03 18.03
C TRP A 923 5.73 -23.24 19.24
N ARG A 924 7.04 -23.02 19.12
CA ARG A 924 7.95 -23.04 20.27
C ARG A 924 8.20 -21.60 20.73
N PRO A 925 7.94 -21.29 22.02
CA PRO A 925 8.16 -19.95 22.53
C PRO A 925 9.63 -19.55 22.45
N ASP A 926 9.88 -18.26 22.26
CA ASP A 926 11.24 -17.70 22.26
C ASP A 926 11.93 -17.98 23.61
N ASN A 927 11.17 -17.88 24.70
CA ASN A 927 11.58 -18.24 26.04
C ASN A 927 10.84 -19.50 26.54
N PRO A 928 11.46 -20.69 26.49
CA PRO A 928 10.86 -21.91 27.01
C PRO A 928 10.86 -22.01 28.55
N PHE A 929 11.43 -21.02 29.26
CA PHE A 929 11.56 -21.00 30.72
C PHE A 929 10.98 -19.70 31.31
N PRO A 930 9.68 -19.41 31.12
CA PRO A 930 9.05 -18.23 31.71
C PRO A 930 9.23 -18.22 33.24
N GLY A 931 9.51 -17.04 33.80
CA GLY A 931 9.81 -16.86 35.24
C GLY A 931 11.20 -17.30 35.69
N ARG A 932 11.90 -18.18 34.95
CA ARG A 932 13.28 -18.63 35.27
C ARG A 932 14.35 -18.01 34.39
N LEU A 933 14.04 -17.71 33.14
CA LEU A 933 14.82 -16.83 32.27
C LEU A 933 14.09 -15.50 32.16
N VAL A 934 14.62 -14.44 32.78
CA VAL A 934 13.99 -13.13 32.82
C VAL A 934 14.88 -12.11 32.12
N CYS A 935 14.36 -11.43 31.09
CA CYS A 935 14.99 -10.27 30.47
C CYS A 935 14.20 -9.03 30.89
N ALA A 936 14.71 -8.29 31.88
CA ALA A 936 13.99 -7.20 32.51
C ALA A 936 14.25 -5.85 31.83
N PHE A 937 13.17 -5.11 31.60
CA PHE A 937 13.14 -3.83 30.90
C PHE A 937 12.78 -2.69 31.85
N PRO A 938 13.12 -1.43 31.53
CA PRO A 938 12.66 -0.29 32.30
C PRO A 938 11.12 -0.17 32.25
N PRO A 939 10.47 0.33 33.32
CA PRO A 939 9.03 0.60 33.34
C PRO A 939 8.65 1.65 32.26
N GLY A 940 7.43 1.56 31.72
CA GLY A 940 6.95 2.44 30.64
C GLY A 940 6.95 3.92 31.04
N GLY A 941 7.50 4.79 30.16
CA GLY A 941 7.62 6.23 30.38
C GLY A 941 8.82 6.86 29.66
N SER A 942 8.93 8.20 29.67
CA SER A 942 10.08 8.93 29.10
C SER A 942 11.36 8.60 29.87
N LEU A 943 12.21 7.76 29.27
CA LEU A 943 13.49 7.28 29.83
C LEU A 943 14.41 8.41 30.35
N LYS A 944 14.29 9.65 29.86
CA LYS A 944 15.15 10.76 30.27
C LYS A 944 14.93 11.19 31.72
N ASN A 945 13.69 11.14 32.24
CA ASN A 945 13.37 11.69 33.57
C ASN A 945 13.54 10.67 34.71
N CYS A 946 13.77 9.38 34.40
CA CYS A 946 13.82 8.29 35.38
C CYS A 946 15.20 7.62 35.53
N GLN A 947 16.23 8.05 34.78
CA GLN A 947 17.53 7.37 34.74
C GLN A 947 18.23 7.29 36.11
N GLU A 948 18.20 8.35 36.91
CA GLU A 948 18.85 8.37 38.22
C GLU A 948 18.16 7.43 39.21
N LYS A 949 16.82 7.47 39.29
CA LYS A 949 16.03 6.53 40.11
C LYS A 949 16.25 5.07 39.71
N ILE A 950 16.32 4.78 38.40
CA ILE A 950 16.61 3.43 37.91
C ILE A 950 18.04 3.01 38.28
N ALA A 951 19.01 3.91 38.20
CA ALA A 951 20.40 3.63 38.60
C ALA A 951 20.52 3.36 40.10
N GLU A 952 19.82 4.14 40.93
CA GLU A 952 19.78 3.95 42.38
C GLU A 952 19.14 2.60 42.74
N ASN A 953 18.01 2.27 42.13
CA ASN A 953 17.35 0.97 42.30
C ASN A 953 18.25 -0.19 41.84
N ALA A 954 19.01 -0.01 40.76
CA ALA A 954 19.96 -1.02 40.29
C ALA A 954 21.11 -1.22 41.31
N ASN A 955 21.65 -0.16 41.89
CA ASN A 955 22.68 -0.26 42.95
C ASN A 955 22.12 -0.93 44.21
N ARG A 956 20.90 -0.58 44.64
CA ARG A 956 20.21 -1.25 45.75
C ARG A 956 20.02 -2.74 45.46
N LEU A 957 19.64 -3.10 44.24
CA LEU A 957 19.48 -4.49 43.82
C LEU A 957 20.81 -5.24 43.80
N ILE A 958 21.88 -4.64 43.26
CA ILE A 958 23.23 -5.23 43.25
C ILE A 958 23.68 -5.53 44.69
N ASN A 959 23.52 -4.58 45.60
CA ASN A 959 23.87 -4.75 47.02
C ASN A 959 23.01 -5.83 47.69
N ALA A 960 21.70 -5.85 47.43
CA ALA A 960 20.80 -6.87 47.99
C ALA A 960 21.12 -8.29 47.49
N LEU A 961 21.64 -8.43 46.27
CA LEU A 961 22.04 -9.72 45.69
C LEU A 961 23.37 -10.23 46.26
N ALA A 962 24.23 -9.35 46.78
CA ALA A 962 25.50 -9.72 47.41
C ALA A 962 25.31 -10.66 48.61
N HIS A 963 24.17 -10.62 49.30
CA HIS A 963 23.91 -11.45 50.48
C HIS A 963 23.14 -12.76 50.20
N LYS A 964 22.89 -13.14 48.93
CA LYS A 964 21.94 -14.22 48.57
C LYS A 964 22.50 -15.34 47.69
N GLY A 965 23.81 -15.64 47.75
CA GLY A 965 24.41 -16.77 47.02
C GLY A 965 24.12 -16.77 45.51
N THR A 966 24.19 -15.59 44.89
CA THR A 966 23.81 -15.32 43.49
C THR A 966 25.02 -14.81 42.71
N LEU A 967 25.32 -15.41 41.55
CA LEU A 967 26.42 -14.94 40.70
C LEU A 967 26.01 -13.69 39.92
N VAL A 968 26.70 -12.57 40.14
CA VAL A 968 26.41 -11.29 39.48
C VAL A 968 27.47 -11.00 38.43
N GLY A 969 27.20 -11.24 37.14
CA GLY A 969 27.92 -10.78 35.93
C GLY A 969 29.45 -11.00 35.81
N PHE A 970 30.22 -10.65 36.84
CA PHE A 970 31.66 -10.79 37.00
C PHE A 970 32.15 -10.86 38.45
N SER A 971 31.26 -10.79 39.45
CA SER A 971 31.57 -10.94 40.88
C SER A 971 30.76 -12.06 41.50
N ASP A 972 31.39 -12.86 42.35
CA ASP A 972 30.70 -13.79 43.23
C ASP A 972 30.19 -13.02 44.45
N SER A 973 28.89 -13.07 44.69
CA SER A 973 28.25 -12.46 45.87
C SER A 973 28.86 -12.93 47.19
N LEU A 974 29.36 -14.17 47.26
CA LEU A 974 29.87 -14.75 48.51
C LEU A 974 31.29 -14.30 48.86
N LYS A 975 32.08 -13.89 47.86
CA LYS A 975 33.51 -13.58 48.03
C LYS A 975 33.88 -12.14 47.70
N GLU A 976 32.93 -11.36 47.15
CA GLU A 976 33.13 -10.03 46.58
C GLU A 976 34.30 -9.92 45.57
N SER A 977 34.80 -11.07 45.09
CA SER A 977 35.97 -11.16 44.23
C SER A 977 35.55 -11.28 42.77
N GLU A 978 36.28 -10.61 41.88
CA GLU A 978 36.08 -10.76 40.44
C GLU A 978 36.36 -12.19 39.99
N VAL A 979 35.36 -12.83 39.41
CA VAL A 979 35.41 -14.24 38.98
C VAL A 979 36.12 -14.39 37.63
N ALA A 980 36.00 -13.39 36.76
CA ALA A 980 36.65 -13.39 35.45
C ALA A 980 36.75 -11.98 34.86
N LYS A 981 37.72 -11.76 33.96
CA LYS A 981 37.86 -10.54 33.15
C LYS A 981 37.99 -10.88 31.67
N PHE A 982 37.47 -10.03 30.77
CA PHE A 982 37.66 -10.19 29.32
C PHE A 982 37.60 -8.87 28.56
N SER A 983 38.48 -8.72 27.57
CA SER A 983 38.48 -7.65 26.56
C SER A 983 38.99 -8.22 25.23
N GLY A 984 38.44 -7.79 24.10
CA GLY A 984 38.88 -8.27 22.79
C GLY A 984 38.34 -7.42 21.64
N GLY A 985 39.11 -7.33 20.56
CA GLY A 985 38.69 -6.68 19.32
C GLY A 985 37.80 -7.59 18.47
N ILE A 986 36.72 -7.06 17.91
CA ILE A 986 35.78 -7.78 17.04
C ILE A 986 35.81 -7.30 15.59
N GLY A 987 36.82 -6.52 15.20
CA GLY A 987 37.01 -6.09 13.82
C GLY A 987 36.30 -4.80 13.40
N PRO A 988 36.77 -4.16 12.32
CA PRO A 988 36.33 -2.83 11.89
C PRO A 988 34.93 -2.80 11.29
N CYS A 989 34.35 -3.96 10.98
CA CYS A 989 33.03 -4.08 10.37
C CYS A 989 31.90 -4.35 11.37
N ALA A 990 32.23 -4.64 12.62
CA ALA A 990 31.25 -4.89 13.66
C ALA A 990 30.82 -3.57 14.33
N ASN A 991 29.53 -3.46 14.62
CA ASN A 991 28.97 -2.31 15.32
C ASN A 991 28.98 -2.53 16.85
N ILE A 992 28.73 -1.47 17.61
CA ILE A 992 28.67 -1.54 19.09
C ILE A 992 27.62 -2.55 19.57
N PHE A 993 26.51 -2.69 18.84
CA PHE A 993 25.47 -3.66 19.17
C PHE A 993 25.97 -5.11 19.01
N ASP A 994 26.73 -5.42 17.95
CA ASP A 994 27.37 -6.73 17.77
C ASP A 994 28.33 -7.07 18.92
N ALA A 995 29.11 -6.07 19.35
CA ALA A 995 30.02 -6.20 20.49
C ALA A 995 29.28 -6.52 21.79
N LYS A 996 28.22 -5.76 22.09
CA LYS A 996 27.44 -5.93 23.32
C LYS A 996 26.69 -7.27 23.32
N MET A 997 26.16 -7.71 22.18
CA MET A 997 25.53 -9.03 22.03
C MET A 997 26.52 -10.17 22.25
N LEU A 998 27.70 -10.12 21.60
CA LEU A 998 28.73 -11.15 21.76
C LEU A 998 29.27 -11.18 23.19
N ALA A 999 29.50 -10.02 23.80
CA ALA A 999 29.92 -9.91 25.19
C ALA A 999 28.92 -10.61 26.12
N LEU A 1000 27.61 -10.35 25.97
CA LEU A 1000 26.58 -11.00 26.77
C LEU A 1000 26.57 -12.52 26.60
N ALA A 1001 26.74 -13.02 25.38
CA ALA A 1001 26.81 -14.46 25.14
C ALA A 1001 28.04 -15.12 25.78
N LEU A 1002 29.21 -14.48 25.72
CA LEU A 1002 30.43 -14.96 26.37
C LEU A 1002 30.34 -14.89 27.89
N ILE A 1003 29.72 -13.84 28.44
CA ILE A 1003 29.43 -13.70 29.87
C ILE A 1003 28.56 -14.86 30.34
N ALA A 1004 27.46 -15.14 29.62
CA ALA A 1004 26.56 -16.23 29.96
C ALA A 1004 27.31 -17.58 29.96
N GLN A 1005 28.15 -17.85 28.96
CA GLN A 1005 28.93 -19.08 28.91
C GLN A 1005 29.87 -19.24 30.11
N ARG A 1006 30.58 -18.17 30.50
CA ARG A 1006 31.51 -18.21 31.65
C ARG A 1006 30.75 -18.33 32.97
N CYS A 1007 29.69 -17.55 33.15
CA CYS A 1007 28.85 -17.59 34.35
C CYS A 1007 28.23 -18.97 34.55
N VAL A 1008 27.70 -19.59 33.50
CA VAL A 1008 27.12 -20.94 33.56
C VAL A 1008 28.16 -21.98 33.95
N ARG A 1009 29.38 -21.91 33.39
CA ARG A 1009 30.48 -22.83 33.76
C ARG A 1009 30.86 -22.69 35.23
N PHE A 1010 31.07 -21.45 35.70
CA PHE A 1010 31.42 -21.18 37.08
C PHE A 1010 30.30 -21.58 38.05
N ALA A 1011 29.05 -21.26 37.71
CA ALA A 1011 27.90 -21.62 38.53
C ALA A 1011 27.73 -23.14 38.67
N ARG A 1012 28.00 -23.91 37.61
CA ARG A 1012 28.01 -25.38 37.67
C ARG A 1012 29.09 -25.92 38.59
N SER A 1013 30.32 -25.38 38.54
CA SER A 1013 31.42 -25.88 39.39
C SER A 1013 31.29 -25.49 40.87
N HIS A 1014 30.48 -24.47 41.20
CA HIS A 1014 30.29 -23.98 42.57
C HIS A 1014 28.84 -24.14 43.07
N ASN A 1015 28.01 -24.94 42.39
CA ASN A 1015 26.61 -25.20 42.72
C ASN A 1015 25.73 -23.95 42.92
N ILE A 1016 26.00 -22.88 42.17
CA ILE A 1016 25.22 -21.63 42.21
C ILE A 1016 23.93 -21.82 41.40
N GLN A 1017 22.78 -21.51 42.02
CA GLN A 1017 21.48 -21.69 41.39
C GLN A 1017 21.02 -20.46 40.60
N LYS A 1018 21.42 -19.25 41.02
CA LYS A 1018 20.91 -17.99 40.49
C LYS A 1018 22.02 -17.19 39.81
N ILE A 1019 21.78 -16.75 38.58
CA ILE A 1019 22.70 -15.88 37.84
C ILE A 1019 21.96 -14.59 37.49
N HIS A 1020 22.57 -13.45 37.80
CA HIS A 1020 22.09 -12.13 37.43
C HIS A 1020 23.15 -11.39 36.59
N VAL A 1021 22.76 -10.86 35.44
CA VAL A 1021 23.63 -10.14 34.52
C VAL A 1021 23.03 -8.76 34.26
N PHE A 1022 23.84 -7.71 34.44
CA PHE A 1022 23.43 -6.33 34.19
C PHE A 1022 24.01 -5.84 32.85
N LEU A 1023 23.20 -5.16 32.04
CA LEU A 1023 23.61 -4.66 30.72
C LEU A 1023 23.07 -3.26 30.45
N ASP A 1024 23.90 -2.38 29.89
CA ASP A 1024 23.50 -1.01 29.56
C ASP A 1024 22.80 -0.84 28.20
N ASN A 1025 22.79 -1.89 27.38
CA ASN A 1025 22.24 -1.86 26.03
C ASN A 1025 20.83 -2.47 25.96
N LEU A 1026 19.81 -1.62 26.00
CA LEU A 1026 18.40 -2.06 25.97
C LEU A 1026 18.06 -2.89 24.72
N ALA A 1027 18.63 -2.54 23.57
CA ALA A 1027 18.40 -3.30 22.34
C ALA A 1027 18.94 -4.72 22.44
N ALA A 1028 20.09 -4.91 23.08
CA ALA A 1028 20.67 -6.24 23.27
C ALA A 1028 19.84 -7.08 24.23
N VAL A 1029 19.37 -6.53 25.35
CA VAL A 1029 18.46 -7.23 26.30
C VAL A 1029 17.17 -7.67 25.60
N ARG A 1030 16.60 -6.82 24.73
CA ARG A 1030 15.38 -7.14 23.98
C ARG A 1030 15.56 -8.25 22.94
N ILE A 1031 16.77 -8.42 22.42
CA ILE A 1031 17.03 -9.27 21.24
C ILE A 1031 17.75 -10.57 21.60
N ILE A 1032 18.51 -10.64 22.69
CA ILE A 1032 19.39 -11.78 23.01
C ILE A 1032 18.67 -13.13 23.10
N ASN A 1033 17.41 -13.14 23.55
CA ASN A 1033 16.62 -14.36 23.66
C ASN A 1033 15.72 -14.63 22.44
N ARG A 1034 15.71 -13.72 21.46
CA ARG A 1034 14.84 -13.82 20.28
C ARG A 1034 15.27 -14.99 19.39
N THR A 1035 14.28 -15.67 18.79
CA THR A 1035 14.56 -16.81 17.91
C THR A 1035 14.55 -16.46 16.43
N LYS A 1036 13.77 -15.43 16.07
CA LYS A 1036 13.71 -14.87 14.71
C LYS A 1036 15.07 -14.28 14.29
N PRO A 1037 15.41 -14.27 12.99
CA PRO A 1037 16.64 -13.68 12.48
C PRO A 1037 16.80 -12.19 12.86
N HIS A 1038 17.99 -11.81 13.34
CA HIS A 1038 18.33 -10.45 13.73
C HIS A 1038 19.84 -10.20 13.63
N PRO A 1039 20.34 -8.94 13.67
CA PRO A 1039 21.78 -8.67 13.69
C PRO A 1039 22.46 -9.34 14.89
N ALA A 1040 23.69 -9.85 14.73
CA ALA A 1040 24.40 -10.61 15.77
C ALA A 1040 23.69 -11.89 16.27
N GLN A 1041 22.86 -12.54 15.44
CA GLN A 1041 22.14 -13.78 15.77
C GLN A 1041 23.04 -14.89 16.33
N TYR A 1042 24.30 -14.98 15.87
CA TYR A 1042 25.29 -15.91 16.41
C TYR A 1042 25.40 -15.83 17.95
N ALA A 1043 25.44 -14.62 18.49
CA ALA A 1043 25.56 -14.39 19.92
C ALA A 1043 24.30 -14.85 20.67
N SER A 1044 23.11 -14.57 20.14
CA SER A 1044 21.85 -15.08 20.72
C SER A 1044 21.78 -16.60 20.72
N ILE A 1045 22.24 -17.26 19.64
CA ILE A 1045 22.29 -18.73 19.57
C ILE A 1045 23.22 -19.27 20.65
N LEU A 1046 24.42 -18.68 20.81
CA LEU A 1046 25.38 -19.09 21.83
C LEU A 1046 24.82 -18.88 23.24
N PHE A 1047 24.27 -17.69 23.52
CA PHE A 1047 23.63 -17.37 24.78
C PHE A 1047 22.54 -18.39 25.13
N ARG A 1048 21.59 -18.61 24.21
CA ARG A 1048 20.47 -19.53 24.42
C ARG A 1048 20.94 -20.96 24.63
N LYS A 1049 21.93 -21.43 23.85
CA LYS A 1049 22.49 -22.78 24.03
C LYS A 1049 22.99 -23.00 25.45
N GLU A 1050 23.78 -22.07 25.97
CA GLU A 1050 24.38 -22.18 27.31
C GLU A 1050 23.34 -22.00 28.42
N VAL A 1051 22.52 -20.96 28.34
CA VAL A 1051 21.51 -20.64 29.36
C VAL A 1051 20.40 -21.69 29.40
N HIS A 1052 19.90 -22.15 28.26
CA HIS A 1052 18.87 -23.20 28.24
C HIS A 1052 19.42 -24.55 28.71
N ALA A 1053 20.71 -24.83 28.53
CA ALA A 1053 21.31 -26.02 29.14
C ALA A 1053 21.35 -25.86 30.66
N PHE A 1054 21.83 -24.72 31.17
CA PHE A 1054 21.89 -24.43 32.60
C PHE A 1054 20.53 -24.58 33.30
N LEU A 1055 19.45 -24.06 32.69
CA LEU A 1055 18.10 -24.08 33.24
C LEU A 1055 17.40 -25.44 33.13
N ARG A 1056 17.82 -26.31 32.19
CA ARG A 1056 17.27 -27.68 32.07
C ARG A 1056 17.80 -28.62 33.13
N ASP A 1057 19.07 -28.44 33.51
CA ASP A 1057 19.73 -29.32 34.48
C ASP A 1057 19.06 -29.30 35.88
N ASN A 1058 18.41 -28.20 36.28
CA ASN A 1058 17.79 -28.08 37.61
C ASN A 1058 16.61 -27.07 37.60
N PRO A 1059 15.43 -27.45 38.12
CA PRO A 1059 14.24 -26.59 38.12
C PRO A 1059 14.37 -25.33 38.99
N ARG A 1060 15.25 -25.34 40.02
CA ARG A 1060 15.49 -24.18 40.90
C ARG A 1060 16.42 -23.12 40.30
N ARG A 1061 17.07 -23.42 39.16
CA ARG A 1061 18.00 -22.48 38.53
C ARG A 1061 17.29 -21.34 37.84
N THR A 1062 17.84 -20.13 37.97
CA THR A 1062 17.35 -18.92 37.32
C THR A 1062 18.48 -18.13 36.66
N PHE A 1063 18.14 -17.44 35.58
CA PHE A 1063 19.04 -16.56 34.83
C PHE A 1063 18.33 -15.25 34.50
N VAL A 1064 18.82 -14.14 35.03
CA VAL A 1064 18.21 -12.82 34.85
C VAL A 1064 19.16 -11.90 34.10
N VAL A 1065 18.66 -11.27 33.04
CA VAL A 1065 19.34 -10.18 32.31
C VAL A 1065 18.59 -8.89 32.62
N GLN A 1066 19.21 -7.99 33.39
CA GLN A 1066 18.63 -6.73 33.82
C GLN A 1066 19.22 -5.57 33.01
N TRP A 1067 18.37 -4.77 32.38
CA TRP A 1067 18.83 -3.51 31.81
C TRP A 1067 19.15 -2.47 32.89
N ILE A 1068 20.24 -1.73 32.70
CA ILE A 1068 20.65 -0.58 33.52
C ILE A 1068 20.96 0.64 32.64
N PRO A 1069 20.84 1.87 33.14
CA PRO A 1069 21.20 3.06 32.37
C PRO A 1069 22.72 3.15 32.13
N GLY A 1070 23.10 3.55 30.91
CA GLY A 1070 24.50 3.81 30.54
C GLY A 1070 25.04 5.08 31.20
N HIS A 1071 26.36 5.16 31.40
CA HIS A 1071 27.07 6.32 31.98
C HIS A 1071 26.58 6.79 33.38
N SER A 1072 25.83 5.96 34.08
CA SER A 1072 25.37 6.22 35.46
C SER A 1072 26.46 5.88 36.49
N LYS A 1073 26.31 6.34 37.74
CA LYS A 1073 27.22 6.06 38.88
C LYS A 1073 27.14 4.58 39.35
N ILE A 1074 27.30 3.63 38.42
CA ILE A 1074 27.35 2.18 38.67
C ILE A 1074 28.75 1.69 38.30
N ASP A 1075 29.55 1.31 39.29
CA ASP A 1075 30.99 1.11 39.09
C ASP A 1075 31.32 -0.11 38.22
N GLY A 1076 30.57 -1.20 38.33
CA GLY A 1076 30.70 -2.36 37.43
C GLY A 1076 30.48 -2.00 35.96
N ASN A 1077 29.52 -1.11 35.67
CA ASN A 1077 29.24 -0.66 34.30
C ASN A 1077 30.33 0.26 33.75
N LYS A 1078 30.84 1.19 34.57
CA LYS A 1078 31.99 2.04 34.20
C LYS A 1078 33.22 1.19 33.87
N ARG A 1079 33.48 0.15 34.68
CA ARG A 1079 34.58 -0.78 34.47
C ARG A 1079 34.42 -1.58 33.19
N ALA A 1080 33.24 -2.14 32.93
CA ALA A 1080 32.95 -2.85 31.67
C ALA A 1080 33.16 -1.97 30.43
N ASN A 1081 32.76 -0.69 30.51
CA ASN A 1081 32.98 0.26 29.41
C ASN A 1081 34.46 0.61 29.22
N ARG A 1082 35.26 0.69 30.29
CA ARG A 1082 36.72 0.86 30.20
C ARG A 1082 37.37 -0.32 29.45
N LEU A 1083 37.02 -1.55 29.81
CA LEU A 1083 37.55 -2.77 29.16
C LEU A 1083 37.13 -2.89 27.70
N ALA A 1084 35.91 -2.47 27.36
CA ALA A 1084 35.47 -2.40 25.98
C ALA A 1084 36.30 -1.42 25.15
N ASN A 1085 36.67 -0.26 25.73
CA ASN A 1085 37.53 0.72 25.06
C ASN A 1085 38.97 0.21 24.90
N GLU A 1086 39.53 -0.47 25.91
CA GLU A 1086 40.84 -1.13 25.80
C GLU A 1086 40.85 -2.16 24.66
N GLY A 1087 39.74 -2.90 24.48
CA GLY A 1087 39.56 -3.88 23.42
C GLY A 1087 39.62 -3.31 21.99
N LEU A 1088 39.38 -2.00 21.79
CA LEU A 1088 39.48 -1.35 20.49
C LEU A 1088 40.91 -1.35 19.93
N ASN A 1089 41.91 -1.41 20.82
CA ASN A 1089 43.32 -1.40 20.45
C ASN A 1089 43.88 -2.81 20.22
N LEU A 1090 43.09 -3.86 20.49
CA LEU A 1090 43.50 -5.25 20.31
C LEU A 1090 43.25 -5.72 18.88
N ARG A 1091 44.11 -6.63 18.39
CA ARG A 1091 43.91 -7.24 17.06
C ARG A 1091 42.52 -7.90 17.00
N PRO A 1092 41.75 -7.68 15.91
CA PRO A 1092 40.46 -8.32 15.72
C PRO A 1092 40.56 -9.84 15.84
N THR A 1093 39.64 -10.43 16.59
CA THR A 1093 39.40 -11.87 16.57
C THR A 1093 38.97 -12.31 15.16
N ALA A 1094 39.50 -13.44 14.68
CA ALA A 1094 39.36 -13.91 13.30
C ALA A 1094 37.90 -14.04 12.80
N PHE A 1095 36.93 -14.13 13.72
CA PHE A 1095 35.50 -14.27 13.41
C PHE A 1095 34.86 -13.10 12.65
N PHE A 1096 35.49 -11.92 12.63
CA PHE A 1096 34.89 -10.70 12.07
C PHE A 1096 35.86 -9.85 11.22
N ASN A 1097 36.86 -10.47 10.63
CA ASN A 1097 37.85 -9.77 9.80
C ASN A 1097 37.49 -9.87 8.31
N PRO A 1098 37.28 -8.74 7.60
CA PRO A 1098 37.44 -8.75 6.15
C PRO A 1098 38.37 -7.63 5.64
N THR A 1099 39.29 -8.08 4.79
CA THR A 1099 39.80 -7.46 3.55
C THR A 1099 39.85 -5.93 3.43
N SER A 1100 41.10 -5.44 3.45
CA SER A 1100 41.71 -4.35 2.66
C SER A 1100 40.78 -3.40 1.90
N THR A 1101 40.71 -2.15 2.35
CA THR A 1101 40.38 -0.99 1.49
C THR A 1101 41.68 -0.37 0.96
N PRO A 1102 41.79 -0.07 -0.35
CA PRO A 1102 42.90 0.73 -0.86
C PRO A 1102 42.81 2.12 -0.26
N HIS A 1103 43.87 2.52 0.44
CA HIS A 1103 44.10 3.90 0.86
C HIS A 1103 44.14 4.82 -0.38
N SER A 1104 43.09 5.59 -0.61
CA SER A 1104 43.22 6.82 -1.39
C SER A 1104 43.80 7.90 -0.47
N LYS A 1105 45.10 8.18 -0.64
CA LYS A 1105 45.86 9.20 0.10
C LYS A 1105 45.42 10.65 -0.21
N THR A 1106 44.42 10.88 -1.05
CA THR A 1106 44.17 12.22 -1.63
C THR A 1106 43.05 13.02 -0.95
N VAL A 1107 42.30 12.47 0.02
CA VAL A 1107 41.14 13.18 0.64
C VAL A 1107 41.45 13.78 2.01
N ARG A 1108 42.63 13.55 2.58
CA ARG A 1108 42.98 14.00 3.94
C ARG A 1108 43.25 15.49 4.11
N LYS A 1109 43.41 16.28 3.04
CA LYS A 1109 43.81 17.69 3.20
C LYS A 1109 42.68 18.62 3.64
N HIS A 1110 41.39 18.32 3.39
CA HIS A 1110 40.30 19.28 3.64
C HIS A 1110 39.06 18.70 4.34
N ILE A 1111 39.11 17.45 4.84
CA ILE A 1111 37.94 16.84 5.50
C ILE A 1111 38.36 16.16 6.82
N PRO A 1112 37.90 16.66 7.98
CA PRO A 1112 38.48 16.32 9.27
C PRO A 1112 37.99 15.02 9.93
N ARG A 1113 37.27 14.14 9.22
CA ARG A 1113 36.83 12.83 9.75
C ARG A 1113 37.11 11.66 8.79
N PRO A 1114 37.46 10.46 9.29
CA PRO A 1114 37.44 9.24 8.46
C PRO A 1114 36.03 9.01 7.89
N LEU A 1115 35.95 8.32 6.75
CA LEU A 1115 34.68 7.99 6.09
C LEU A 1115 33.71 7.31 7.07
N SER A 1116 32.70 8.06 7.51
CA SER A 1116 31.65 7.60 8.41
C SER A 1116 30.39 7.30 7.60
N LEU A 1117 29.74 6.17 7.88
CA LEU A 1117 28.39 5.86 7.36
C LEU A 1117 27.28 6.58 8.16
N LYS A 1118 27.64 7.23 9.26
CA LYS A 1118 26.77 8.08 10.06
C LYS A 1118 26.93 9.53 9.62
N LEU A 1119 25.79 10.17 9.37
CA LEU A 1119 25.70 11.58 9.03
C LEU A 1119 26.32 12.43 10.15
N HIS A 1120 27.04 13.48 9.78
CA HIS A 1120 27.64 14.40 10.74
C HIS A 1120 26.59 14.96 11.70
N PRO A 1121 26.86 15.11 13.02
CA PRO A 1121 25.88 15.58 14.00
C PRO A 1121 25.11 16.84 13.58
N ILE A 1122 25.80 17.81 12.96
CA ILE A 1122 25.19 19.01 12.33
C ILE A 1122 24.04 18.63 11.40
N PHE A 1123 24.37 17.89 10.34
CA PHE A 1123 23.42 17.54 9.28
C PHE A 1123 22.39 16.50 9.74
N ASN A 1124 22.67 15.84 10.88
CA ASN A 1124 21.75 14.93 11.55
C ASN A 1124 20.77 15.64 12.51
N ASN A 1125 20.84 16.98 12.61
CA ASN A 1125 19.87 17.78 13.34
C ASN A 1125 18.58 17.95 12.49
N PRO A 1126 17.41 17.45 12.96
CA PRO A 1126 16.15 17.55 12.22
C PRO A 1126 15.58 18.98 12.16
N SER A 1127 16.08 19.90 12.99
CA SER A 1127 15.63 21.29 13.08
C SER A 1127 16.51 22.26 12.29
N LEU A 1128 17.65 21.81 11.76
CA LEU A 1128 18.57 22.69 11.03
C LEU A 1128 17.94 23.15 9.70
N PRO A 1129 17.75 24.47 9.47
CA PRO A 1129 17.16 24.96 8.25
C PRO A 1129 17.96 24.54 7.01
N CYS A 1130 17.27 24.19 5.93
CA CYS A 1130 17.89 23.75 4.68
C CYS A 1130 18.89 24.79 4.12
N SER A 1131 18.53 26.08 4.15
CA SER A 1131 19.42 27.19 3.75
C SER A 1131 20.74 27.22 4.51
N VAL A 1132 20.69 27.01 5.83
CA VAL A 1132 21.89 26.97 6.68
C VAL A 1132 22.71 25.73 6.36
N SER A 1133 22.07 24.56 6.24
CA SER A 1133 22.75 23.32 5.86
C SER A 1133 23.47 23.44 4.52
N SER A 1134 22.84 24.03 3.50
CA SER A 1134 23.45 24.24 2.19
C SER A 1134 24.55 25.29 2.22
N CYS A 1135 24.38 26.38 2.98
CA CYS A 1135 25.44 27.37 3.20
C CYS A 1135 26.68 26.73 3.83
N LEU A 1136 26.50 25.89 4.86
CA LEU A 1136 27.60 25.14 5.48
C LEU A 1136 28.30 24.23 4.47
N VAL A 1137 27.55 23.52 3.63
CA VAL A 1137 28.14 22.71 2.54
C VAL A 1137 28.95 23.59 1.58
N HIS A 1138 28.45 24.77 1.20
CA HIS A 1138 29.17 25.69 0.33
C HIS A 1138 30.45 26.24 0.97
N VAL A 1139 30.39 26.62 2.25
CA VAL A 1139 31.55 27.07 3.03
C VAL A 1139 32.60 25.96 3.13
N MET A 1140 32.18 24.75 3.51
CA MET A 1140 33.08 23.59 3.68
C MET A 1140 33.72 23.13 2.36
N THR A 1141 33.07 23.38 1.23
CA THR A 1141 33.56 22.97 -0.10
C THR A 1141 34.27 24.09 -0.83
N GLY A 1142 34.05 25.35 -0.46
CA GLY A 1142 34.47 26.53 -1.22
C GLY A 1142 33.62 26.81 -2.47
N HIS A 1143 32.50 26.10 -2.66
CA HIS A 1143 31.60 26.25 -3.80
C HIS A 1143 30.31 26.98 -3.38
N GLY A 1144 30.42 28.28 -3.09
CA GLY A 1144 29.32 29.15 -2.67
C GLY A 1144 29.35 30.49 -3.39
N TRP A 1145 28.43 31.39 -3.07
CA TRP A 1145 28.39 32.75 -3.65
C TRP A 1145 29.49 33.68 -3.10
N PHE A 1146 30.74 33.20 -3.05
CA PHE A 1146 31.93 33.94 -2.65
C PHE A 1146 32.65 34.46 -3.90
N GLY A 1147 33.34 35.60 -3.79
CA GLY A 1147 34.10 36.19 -4.89
C GLY A 1147 35.06 35.21 -5.57
N GLU A 1148 35.80 34.41 -4.81
CA GLU A 1148 36.73 33.39 -5.32
C GLU A 1148 36.05 32.32 -6.21
N TYR A 1149 34.81 31.98 -5.90
CA TYR A 1149 34.04 31.01 -6.68
C TYR A 1149 33.39 31.66 -7.91
N LYS A 1150 32.95 32.92 -7.79
CA LYS A 1150 32.37 33.69 -8.89
C LYS A 1150 33.37 33.95 -10.02
N ASP A 1151 34.65 34.19 -9.70
CA ASP A 1151 35.73 34.33 -10.71
C ASP A 1151 35.91 33.10 -11.60
N ARG A 1152 35.49 31.92 -11.13
CA ARG A 1152 35.55 30.68 -11.93
C ARG A 1152 34.42 30.60 -12.96
N MET A 1153 33.48 31.56 -12.98
CA MET A 1153 32.36 31.61 -13.91
C MET A 1153 32.61 32.66 -15.01
N PRO A 1154 32.58 32.29 -16.29
CA PRO A 1154 33.00 33.16 -17.40
C PRO A 1154 32.03 34.32 -17.73
N PHE A 1155 31.01 34.59 -16.90
CA PHE A 1155 29.93 35.54 -17.21
C PHE A 1155 29.70 36.60 -16.13
N ILE A 1156 30.54 36.67 -15.10
CA ILE A 1156 30.37 37.59 -13.96
C ILE A 1156 31.65 38.43 -13.80
N GLU A 1157 31.79 39.48 -14.60
CA GLU A 1157 32.90 40.42 -14.46
C GLU A 1157 32.75 41.31 -13.21
N GLY A 1158 33.85 41.55 -12.50
CA GLY A 1158 33.93 42.54 -11.41
C GLY A 1158 33.46 42.11 -10.00
N SER A 1159 33.03 40.86 -9.78
CA SER A 1159 32.39 40.42 -8.52
C SER A 1159 33.28 39.68 -7.50
N HIS A 1160 34.62 39.69 -7.64
CA HIS A 1160 35.49 38.91 -6.75
C HIS A 1160 36.03 39.63 -5.54
N LYS A 1161 36.03 40.96 -5.57
CA LYS A 1161 36.50 41.77 -4.44
C LYS A 1161 35.50 41.67 -3.29
N CYS A 1162 36.02 41.61 -2.08
CA CYS A 1162 35.19 41.70 -0.88
C CYS A 1162 34.82 43.18 -0.67
N PRO A 1163 33.59 43.50 -0.20
CA PRO A 1163 33.21 44.88 0.12
C PRO A 1163 34.12 45.56 1.15
N CYS A 1164 34.90 44.79 1.92
CA CYS A 1164 35.91 45.32 2.85
C CYS A 1164 37.20 45.81 2.18
N GLY A 1165 37.27 45.81 0.84
CA GLY A 1165 38.45 46.21 0.07
C GLY A 1165 39.46 45.09 -0.22
N LYS A 1166 39.24 43.85 0.27
CA LYS A 1166 40.13 42.73 -0.06
C LYS A 1166 40.00 42.36 -1.54
N GLN A 1167 41.13 42.16 -2.19
CA GLN A 1167 41.22 41.79 -3.60
C GLN A 1167 40.41 40.52 -3.95
N VAL A 1168 40.41 39.49 -3.11
CA VAL A 1168 39.63 38.27 -3.33
C VAL A 1168 38.80 37.94 -2.08
N GLN A 1169 37.49 37.82 -2.26
CA GLN A 1169 36.57 37.33 -1.24
C GLN A 1169 36.61 35.80 -1.19
N SER A 1170 37.52 35.24 -0.39
CA SER A 1170 37.65 33.80 -0.14
C SER A 1170 36.94 33.38 1.16
N VAL A 1171 36.70 32.07 1.31
CA VAL A 1171 36.12 31.52 2.56
C VAL A 1171 37.01 31.79 3.77
N PRO A 1172 38.35 31.57 3.73
CA PRO A 1172 39.21 31.93 4.85
C PRO A 1172 39.19 33.42 5.16
N HIS A 1173 39.12 34.28 4.14
CA HIS A 1173 38.99 35.72 4.37
C HIS A 1173 37.70 36.05 5.12
N LEU A 1174 36.54 35.54 4.66
CA LEU A 1174 35.25 35.78 5.32
C LEU A 1174 35.20 35.22 6.76
N LEU A 1175 35.76 34.04 6.99
CA LEU A 1175 35.68 33.37 8.30
C LEU A 1175 36.71 33.83 9.32
N PHE A 1176 37.88 34.33 8.90
CA PHE A 1176 38.99 34.62 9.81
C PHE A 1176 39.52 36.07 9.74
N LEU A 1177 39.37 36.78 8.61
CA LEU A 1177 40.11 38.02 8.35
C LEU A 1177 39.25 39.23 7.97
N CYS A 1178 38.02 39.04 7.52
CA CYS A 1178 37.19 40.11 6.96
C CYS A 1178 36.63 41.00 8.07
N PRO A 1179 36.93 42.31 8.11
CA PRO A 1179 36.43 43.19 9.17
C PRO A 1179 34.89 43.27 9.19
N LEU A 1180 34.23 43.08 8.04
CA LEU A 1180 32.75 43.07 7.97
C LEU A 1180 32.09 41.87 8.67
N SER A 1181 32.85 40.83 9.01
CA SER A 1181 32.37 39.68 9.78
C SER A 1181 32.99 39.61 11.18
N GLU A 1182 33.60 40.69 11.66
CA GLU A 1182 34.29 40.72 12.94
C GLU A 1182 33.35 40.47 14.12
N ASP A 1183 32.15 41.07 14.13
CA ASP A 1183 31.19 40.87 15.21
C ASP A 1183 30.61 39.45 15.22
N SER A 1184 30.34 38.88 14.05
CA SER A 1184 29.98 37.47 13.92
C SER A 1184 31.13 36.55 14.37
N ARG A 1185 32.39 36.90 14.06
CA ARG A 1185 33.56 36.15 14.54
C ARG A 1185 33.73 36.23 16.05
N LYS A 1186 33.48 37.38 16.70
CA LYS A 1186 33.55 37.53 18.17
C LYS A 1186 32.62 36.52 18.86
N ASN A 1187 31.41 36.34 18.33
CA ASN A 1187 30.47 35.31 18.81
C ASN A 1187 31.01 33.89 18.58
N LEU A 1188 31.63 33.61 17.43
CA LEU A 1188 32.21 32.30 17.10
C LEU A 1188 33.47 31.99 17.94
N THR A 1189 34.34 32.97 18.21
CA THR A 1189 35.56 32.82 19.04
C THR A 1189 35.24 32.51 20.50
N ASN A 1190 34.09 32.95 21.01
CA ASN A 1190 33.61 32.60 22.35
C ASN A 1190 33.32 31.10 22.49
N VAL A 1191 33.10 30.39 21.37
CA VAL A 1191 32.83 28.95 21.35
C VAL A 1191 34.03 28.14 20.87
N ALA A 1192 34.78 28.65 19.90
CA ALA A 1192 36.03 28.07 19.44
C ALA A 1192 37.10 29.17 19.33
N PRO A 1193 37.96 29.34 20.35
CA PRO A 1193 38.97 30.40 20.39
C PRO A 1193 39.94 30.38 19.21
N ASP A 1194 40.18 29.20 18.63
CA ASP A 1194 41.01 28.97 17.45
C ASP A 1194 40.22 29.04 16.13
N LEU A 1195 38.93 29.37 16.19
CA LEU A 1195 37.96 29.32 15.09
C LEU A 1195 38.03 28.00 14.30
N ASN A 1196 38.44 26.91 14.95
CA ASN A 1196 38.64 25.66 14.27
C ASN A 1196 37.30 25.18 13.69
N PRO A 1197 37.20 24.95 12.36
CA PRO A 1197 35.96 24.51 11.73
C PRO A 1197 35.40 23.23 12.37
N LEU A 1198 36.24 22.37 12.96
CA LEU A 1198 35.82 21.21 13.73
C LEU A 1198 35.09 21.56 15.03
N THR A 1199 35.49 22.63 15.70
CA THR A 1199 34.94 23.04 16.99
C THR A 1199 33.70 23.92 16.76
N LEU A 1200 33.79 24.85 15.81
CA LEU A 1200 32.70 25.73 15.37
C LEU A 1200 31.54 24.95 14.77
N PHE A 1201 31.83 24.10 13.79
CA PHE A 1201 30.79 23.34 13.12
C PHE A 1201 30.56 21.99 13.82
N GLY A 1202 31.50 21.43 14.59
CA GLY A 1202 31.30 20.12 15.25
C GLY A 1202 30.49 20.11 16.55
N SER A 1203 30.16 21.26 17.13
CA SER A 1203 29.47 21.38 18.43
C SER A 1203 28.12 22.12 18.31
N THR A 1204 27.16 21.81 19.19
CA THR A 1204 25.86 22.52 19.23
C THR A 1204 26.01 23.98 19.66
N LYS A 1205 26.92 24.26 20.59
CA LYS A 1205 27.26 25.62 21.02
C LYS A 1205 27.77 26.50 19.86
N GLY A 1206 28.52 25.93 18.92
CA GLY A 1206 29.07 26.70 17.79
C GLY A 1206 28.01 27.12 16.79
N LEU A 1207 26.97 26.30 16.61
CA LEU A 1207 25.78 26.60 15.81
C LEU A 1207 24.87 27.65 16.46
N GLU A 1208 24.75 27.66 17.79
CA GLU A 1208 23.99 28.67 18.53
C GLU A 1208 24.66 30.06 18.43
N ALA A 1209 26.00 30.10 18.44
CA ALA A 1209 26.76 31.33 18.22
C ALA A 1209 26.65 31.88 16.78
N ASP A 1210 26.53 31.01 15.77
CA ASP A 1210 26.39 31.38 14.34
C ASP A 1210 24.98 31.84 13.96
N THR A 1211 23.98 31.55 14.81
CA THR A 1211 22.55 31.85 14.56
C THR A 1211 21.98 32.96 15.44
N ALA A 1212 22.78 33.48 16.38
CA ALA A 1212 22.42 34.65 17.17
C ALA A 1212 22.29 35.89 16.26
N PRO A 1213 21.21 36.68 16.37
CA PRO A 1213 21.14 37.96 15.67
C PRO A 1213 22.32 38.83 16.10
N PRO A 1214 22.93 39.62 15.20
CA PRO A 1214 23.91 40.62 15.62
C PRO A 1214 23.23 41.50 16.67
N SER A 1215 23.90 41.73 17.80
CA SER A 1215 23.47 42.76 18.75
C SER A 1215 23.32 44.06 17.97
N PRO A 1216 22.21 44.80 18.12
CA PRO A 1216 22.00 46.03 17.37
C PRO A 1216 23.07 47.04 17.76
N VAL A 1217 24.04 47.24 16.87
CA VAL A 1217 24.95 48.39 16.83
C VAL A 1217 25.08 48.80 15.37
#